data_AF-A0A2E7VBU1-F1
#
_entry.id   AF-A0A2E7VBU1-F1
#
_cell.length_a   1.000
_cell.length_b   1.000
_cell.length_c   1.000
_cell.angle_alpha   90.00
_cell.angle_beta   90.00
_cell.angle_gamma   90.00
#
_symmetry.space_group_name_H-M   'P 1'
#
loop_
_entity.id
_entity.type
_entity.pdbx_description
1 polymer ?
#
loop_
_entity_poly.entity_id
_entity_poly.type
_entity_poly.pdbx_seq_one_letter_code
_entity_poly.pdbx_strand_id
1 'polypeptide(L)'
;MRDTSFYNTYIQNINNRQQQELNAIDSNLSNVVQPWVNLSKTASNIAFDAGKRGQERAEVRGKMKIHELQLFTPEQYKELRTNEEKFSKAHSEINAEAVKLRKQGVRYNVIDEIRKMSPWEQFGAAKEAAKLSGEMYGSWLENQLNNNETLEIDLTSEGGRKFKLNEIESAAELKAALADLREDYYLFSGLNGINPIIVDDNAWENIKKAEGALIKAKETDDRIKQGFVDTDKATVAFKNGGKYVDYLNALAATYDDKGKDRNYGDARKIADKTLQALADDEDFSFGDFEDLVDRIANEVAPHMKKKYSEFDSQWIGSLYDMNEDAWTKIEDRKNKQRDQVYDSFENEWEDFAAENEITEADKKDFNDQVLKATGRNADFLKDYETRQDRSDDQARAELRDLEFLRGYLTKEDLIPYSDTIRAEFLDQVTKGEDLRKFDDDYAEKIEKLIDTAITESQGLTWYKKGGDLELEMKDIMEADIASMTRDLLTQYTPEQAYQQIKDHVRAKINTDGKKLYLEEAKRALNTTFDKGTTREFRKDLAKAMNALAYNPSQYDKLVVVDKEHLDQAEKYRDTAQEGDPVPQIYSMIAKEFPTLEAFDIMNGQLKAAGLKPVDKPQIEQDIDKAPDNLLRTLRCQPTQTGLARCYVEVQRLKGEDEDGYQMDWSNPEFLTPGLEY
;
A
#
# COMPACT_ATOMS: atom_id res chain seq x y z
N MET A 1 86.32 -16.05 -96.62
CA MET A 1 84.91 -16.12 -96.16
C MET A 1 84.88 -15.65 -94.72
N ARG A 2 84.26 -14.51 -94.43
CA ARG A 2 84.08 -14.05 -93.03
C ARG A 2 82.82 -14.69 -92.49
N ASP A 3 82.92 -15.30 -91.32
CA ASP A 3 81.87 -16.06 -90.67
C ASP A 3 80.71 -15.14 -90.26
N THR A 4 79.60 -15.21 -91.00
CA THR A 4 78.37 -14.43 -90.76
C THR A 4 77.46 -15.07 -89.71
N SER A 5 77.82 -16.24 -89.15
CA SER A 5 76.97 -16.95 -88.19
C SER A 5 76.72 -16.12 -86.93
N PHE A 6 77.74 -15.46 -86.40
CA PHE A 6 77.62 -14.61 -85.21
C PHE A 6 76.62 -13.47 -85.41
N TYR A 7 76.64 -12.82 -86.58
CA TYR A 7 75.74 -11.69 -86.88
C TYR A 7 74.29 -12.15 -87.01
N ASN A 8 74.07 -13.32 -87.63
CA ASN A 8 72.73 -13.90 -87.76
C ASN A 8 72.16 -14.36 -86.41
N THR A 9 72.97 -14.96 -85.55
CA THR A 9 72.55 -15.34 -84.19
C THR A 9 72.27 -14.11 -83.32
N TYR A 10 73.06 -13.05 -83.45
CA TYR A 10 72.83 -11.80 -82.73
C TYR A 10 71.51 -11.12 -83.15
N ILE A 11 71.22 -11.04 -84.45
CA ILE A 11 69.94 -10.49 -84.94
C ILE A 11 68.76 -11.37 -84.55
N GLN A 12 68.87 -12.70 -84.61
CA GLN A 12 67.80 -13.58 -84.12
C GLN A 12 67.54 -13.39 -82.63
N ASN A 13 68.57 -13.22 -81.81
CA ASN A 13 68.38 -13.00 -80.37
C ASN A 13 67.75 -11.63 -80.06
N ILE A 14 68.08 -10.59 -80.82
CA ILE A 14 67.40 -9.28 -80.71
C ILE A 14 65.93 -9.42 -81.09
N ASN A 15 65.63 -10.05 -82.23
CA ASN A 15 64.25 -10.24 -82.67
C ASN A 15 63.45 -11.06 -81.67
N ASN A 16 64.02 -12.15 -81.14
CA ASN A 16 63.35 -12.98 -80.13
C ASN A 16 63.08 -12.21 -78.83
N ARG A 17 64.02 -11.36 -78.37
CA ARG A 17 63.79 -10.49 -77.22
C ARG A 17 62.69 -9.46 -77.48
N GLN A 18 62.71 -8.80 -78.64
CA GLN A 18 61.68 -7.84 -79.02
C GLN A 18 60.30 -8.51 -79.12
N GLN A 19 60.23 -9.73 -79.66
CA GLN A 19 58.98 -10.49 -79.72
C GLN A 19 58.48 -10.88 -78.33
N GLN A 20 59.38 -11.27 -77.41
CA GLN A 20 59.03 -11.59 -76.03
C GLN A 20 58.55 -10.36 -75.26
N GLU A 21 59.20 -9.21 -75.43
CA GLU A 21 58.80 -7.93 -74.83
C GLU A 21 57.46 -7.45 -75.40
N LEU A 22 57.24 -7.55 -76.71
CA LEU A 22 55.94 -7.24 -77.35
C LEU A 22 54.83 -8.14 -76.82
N ASN A 23 55.05 -9.45 -76.73
CA ASN A 23 54.06 -10.39 -76.19
C ASN A 23 53.78 -10.15 -74.70
N ALA A 24 54.78 -9.75 -73.92
CA ALA A 24 54.61 -9.40 -72.50
C ALA A 24 53.85 -8.07 -72.32
N ILE A 25 54.07 -7.10 -73.20
CA ILE A 25 53.31 -5.85 -73.25
C ILE A 25 51.85 -6.13 -73.63
N ASP A 26 51.60 -6.97 -74.64
CA ASP A 26 50.23 -7.31 -75.08
C ASP A 26 49.43 -8.07 -74.01
N SER A 27 50.09 -9.00 -73.29
CA SER A 27 49.45 -9.74 -72.19
C SER A 27 49.13 -8.83 -70.99
N ASN A 28 50.04 -7.92 -70.64
CA ASN A 28 49.79 -6.94 -69.58
C ASN A 28 48.76 -5.89 -69.99
N LEU A 29 48.75 -5.45 -71.25
CA LEU A 29 47.70 -4.56 -71.75
C LEU A 29 46.34 -5.24 -71.70
N SER A 30 46.25 -6.51 -72.11
CA SER A 30 45.00 -7.28 -72.03
C SER A 30 44.49 -7.39 -70.59
N ASN A 31 45.38 -7.70 -69.63
CA ASN A 31 44.99 -7.81 -68.21
C ASN A 31 44.61 -6.47 -67.55
N VAL A 32 45.18 -5.35 -68.01
CA VAL A 32 44.84 -4.02 -67.50
C VAL A 32 43.61 -3.44 -68.20
N VAL A 33 43.49 -3.60 -69.51
CA VAL A 33 42.42 -3.02 -70.35
C VAL A 33 41.12 -3.82 -70.24
N GLN A 34 41.17 -5.14 -70.08
CA GLN A 34 39.97 -5.96 -70.05
C GLN A 34 39.02 -5.64 -68.88
N PRO A 35 39.50 -5.37 -67.65
CA PRO A 35 38.66 -4.83 -66.57
C PRO A 35 37.96 -3.51 -66.94
N TRP A 36 38.63 -2.58 -67.62
CA TRP A 36 38.04 -1.31 -68.05
C TRP A 36 37.04 -1.49 -69.21
N VAL A 37 37.30 -2.41 -70.13
CA VAL A 37 36.36 -2.78 -71.19
C VAL A 37 35.13 -3.48 -70.59
N ASN A 38 35.31 -4.32 -69.58
CA ASN A 38 34.21 -4.94 -68.86
C ASN A 38 33.42 -3.91 -68.06
N LEU A 39 34.07 -2.97 -67.37
CA LEU A 39 33.42 -1.86 -66.67
C LEU A 39 32.64 -0.97 -67.65
N SER A 40 33.23 -0.62 -68.80
CA SER A 40 32.58 0.18 -69.84
C SER A 40 31.41 -0.54 -70.46
N LYS A 41 31.50 -1.84 -70.73
CA LYS A 41 30.36 -2.66 -71.20
C LYS A 41 29.27 -2.76 -70.15
N THR A 42 29.62 -2.99 -68.88
CA THR A 42 28.65 -3.03 -67.79
C THR A 42 27.98 -1.67 -67.60
N ALA A 43 28.74 -0.57 -67.58
CA ALA A 43 28.21 0.78 -67.48
C ALA A 43 27.37 1.18 -68.70
N SER A 44 27.78 0.79 -69.91
CA SER A 44 27.01 1.03 -71.13
C SER A 44 25.74 0.18 -71.17
N ASN A 45 25.77 -1.06 -70.70
CA ASN A 45 24.58 -1.89 -70.57
C ASN A 45 23.65 -1.34 -69.49
N ILE A 46 24.16 -0.89 -68.35
CA ILE A 46 23.37 -0.23 -67.30
C ILE A 46 22.75 1.07 -67.82
N ALA A 47 23.51 1.92 -68.52
CA ALA A 47 23.01 3.17 -69.08
C ALA A 47 22.01 2.94 -70.22
N PHE A 48 22.25 1.94 -71.07
CA PHE A 48 21.34 1.55 -72.14
C PHE A 48 20.05 0.92 -71.58
N ASP A 49 20.16 0.05 -70.58
CA ASP A 49 19.01 -0.56 -69.90
C ASP A 49 18.24 0.47 -69.07
N ALA A 50 18.91 1.47 -68.48
CA ALA A 50 18.26 2.59 -67.79
C ALA A 50 17.56 3.53 -68.78
N GLY A 51 18.21 3.86 -69.90
CA GLY A 51 17.62 4.68 -70.96
C GLY A 51 16.43 3.99 -71.63
N LYS A 52 16.53 2.68 -71.90
CA LYS A 52 15.46 1.86 -72.44
C LYS A 52 14.29 1.74 -71.47
N ARG A 53 14.55 1.45 -70.18
CA ARG A 53 13.51 1.46 -69.13
C ARG A 53 12.87 2.84 -68.99
N GLY A 54 13.64 3.91 -69.12
CA GLY A 54 13.14 5.29 -69.12
C GLY A 54 12.18 5.57 -70.29
N GLN A 55 12.52 5.12 -71.49
CA GLN A 55 11.64 5.21 -72.66
C GLN A 55 10.40 4.33 -72.53
N GLU A 56 10.55 3.09 -72.08
CA GLU A 56 9.44 2.16 -71.84
C GLU A 56 8.48 2.73 -70.78
N ARG A 57 8.97 3.27 -69.67
CA ARG A 57 8.15 3.97 -68.65
C ARG A 57 7.44 5.20 -69.24
N ALA A 58 8.12 6.01 -70.06
CA ALA A 58 7.50 7.17 -70.70
C ALA A 58 6.37 6.78 -71.67
N GLU A 59 6.53 5.68 -72.42
CA GLU A 59 5.50 5.13 -73.29
C GLU A 59 4.30 4.61 -72.48
N VAL A 60 4.55 3.85 -71.41
CA VAL A 60 3.51 3.36 -70.49
C VAL A 60 2.77 4.55 -69.86
N ARG A 61 3.46 5.60 -69.40
CA ARG A 61 2.85 6.85 -68.92
C ARG A 61 1.95 7.52 -69.94
N GLY A 62 2.39 7.59 -71.20
CA GLY A 62 1.59 8.12 -72.30
C GLY A 62 0.28 7.35 -72.47
N LYS A 63 0.34 6.01 -72.45
CA LYS A 63 -0.84 5.13 -72.52
C LYS A 63 -1.74 5.29 -71.29
N MET A 64 -1.18 5.32 -70.08
CA MET A 64 -1.91 5.52 -68.83
C MET A 64 -2.64 6.87 -68.75
N LYS A 65 -2.01 7.96 -69.20
CA LYS A 65 -2.65 9.29 -69.24
C LYS A 65 -3.89 9.33 -70.12
N ILE A 66 -3.92 8.55 -71.19
CA ILE A 66 -5.11 8.42 -72.04
C ILE A 66 -6.27 7.78 -71.25
N HIS A 67 -5.98 6.79 -70.41
CA HIS A 67 -6.97 6.12 -69.53
C HIS A 67 -7.47 7.03 -68.41
N GLU A 68 -6.58 7.77 -67.75
CA GLU A 68 -6.94 8.66 -66.64
C GLU A 68 -7.79 9.86 -67.10
N LEU A 69 -7.52 10.38 -68.29
CA LEU A 69 -8.21 11.55 -68.84
C LEU A 69 -9.46 11.21 -69.66
N GLN A 70 -9.84 9.93 -69.80
CA GLN A 70 -10.98 9.48 -70.61
C GLN A 70 -11.01 10.10 -72.02
N LEU A 71 -9.84 10.28 -72.66
CA LEU A 71 -9.69 11.11 -73.87
C LEU A 71 -10.30 10.50 -75.15
N PHE A 72 -10.88 9.30 -75.08
CA PHE A 72 -11.58 8.69 -76.20
C PHE A 72 -13.07 9.06 -76.17
N THR A 73 -13.56 9.66 -77.25
CA THR A 73 -15.00 9.88 -77.41
C THR A 73 -15.73 8.53 -77.60
N PRO A 74 -17.04 8.44 -77.28
CA PRO A 74 -17.84 7.24 -77.55
C PRO A 74 -17.75 6.77 -79.02
N GLU A 75 -17.65 7.69 -79.97
CA GLU A 75 -17.41 7.39 -81.38
C GLU A 75 -16.03 6.75 -81.64
N GLN A 76 -14.97 7.24 -80.99
CA GLN A 76 -13.62 6.65 -81.10
C GLN A 76 -13.58 5.25 -80.47
N TYR A 77 -14.24 5.04 -79.33
CA TYR A 77 -14.42 3.71 -78.72
C TYR A 77 -15.15 2.75 -79.67
N LYS A 78 -16.19 3.24 -80.36
CA LYS A 78 -16.97 2.44 -81.32
C LYS A 78 -16.17 2.13 -82.58
N GLU A 79 -15.44 3.10 -83.13
CA GLU A 79 -14.59 2.93 -84.32
C GLU A 79 -13.39 2.02 -84.06
N LEU A 80 -12.82 2.07 -82.85
CA LEU A 80 -11.76 1.15 -82.41
C LEU A 80 -12.26 -0.27 -82.13
N ARG A 81 -13.45 -0.45 -81.52
CA ARG A 81 -14.13 -1.77 -81.46
C ARG A 81 -14.45 -2.32 -82.84
N THR A 82 -14.87 -1.45 -83.77
CA THR A 82 -15.11 -1.86 -85.16
C THR A 82 -13.80 -2.20 -85.90
N ASN A 83 -12.67 -1.65 -85.46
CA ASN A 83 -11.33 -2.02 -85.91
C ASN A 83 -10.75 -3.27 -85.21
N GLU A 84 -11.42 -3.86 -84.20
CA GLU A 84 -11.07 -5.20 -83.69
C GLU A 84 -11.15 -6.27 -84.79
N GLU A 85 -11.95 -6.05 -85.83
CA GLU A 85 -12.00 -6.91 -87.02
C GLU A 85 -10.78 -6.76 -87.96
N LYS A 86 -9.91 -5.76 -87.74
CA LYS A 86 -8.73 -5.45 -88.59
C LYS A 86 -7.38 -5.74 -87.91
N PHE A 87 -7.29 -6.75 -87.04
CA PHE A 87 -6.03 -7.16 -86.42
C PHE A 87 -5.12 -7.99 -87.35
N SER A 88 -4.53 -7.35 -88.38
CA SER A 88 -3.40 -7.92 -89.14
C SER A 88 -2.03 -7.40 -88.67
N LYS A 89 -1.97 -6.41 -87.76
CA LYS A 89 -0.72 -5.85 -87.20
C LYS A 89 -0.20 -6.58 -85.95
N ALA A 90 -1.05 -7.29 -85.20
CA ALA A 90 -0.64 -8.05 -84.01
C ALA A 90 0.29 -9.24 -84.34
N HIS A 91 0.17 -9.80 -85.55
CA HIS A 91 0.92 -10.98 -85.96
C HIS A 91 2.45 -10.73 -86.06
N SER A 92 2.90 -9.51 -86.40
CA SER A 92 4.34 -9.19 -86.45
C SER A 92 4.95 -8.96 -85.07
N GLU A 93 4.21 -8.37 -84.14
CA GLU A 93 4.66 -8.10 -82.77
C GLU A 93 4.69 -9.37 -81.93
N ILE A 94 3.70 -10.26 -82.10
CA ILE A 94 3.66 -11.58 -81.44
C ILE A 94 4.78 -12.49 -81.95
N ASN A 95 5.12 -12.42 -83.24
CA ASN A 95 6.30 -13.14 -83.74
C ASN A 95 7.60 -12.62 -83.14
N ALA A 96 7.71 -11.31 -82.86
CA ALA A 96 8.85 -10.72 -82.18
C ALA A 96 8.91 -11.13 -80.69
N GLU A 97 7.77 -11.19 -80.01
CA GLU A 97 7.68 -11.62 -78.60
C GLU A 97 7.91 -13.13 -78.44
N ALA A 98 7.39 -13.95 -79.35
CA ALA A 98 7.69 -15.38 -79.46
C ALA A 98 9.20 -15.63 -79.66
N VAL A 99 9.90 -14.74 -80.37
CA VAL A 99 11.37 -14.78 -80.50
C VAL A 99 12.07 -14.42 -79.18
N LYS A 100 11.52 -13.50 -78.37
CA LYS A 100 12.05 -13.19 -77.03
C LYS A 100 11.81 -14.34 -76.04
N LEU A 101 10.62 -14.93 -76.03
CA LEU A 101 10.29 -16.11 -75.19
C LEU A 101 11.18 -17.31 -75.53
N ARG A 102 11.53 -17.48 -76.81
CA ARG A 102 12.55 -18.46 -77.25
C ARG A 102 13.92 -18.20 -76.64
N LYS A 103 14.34 -16.94 -76.57
CA LYS A 103 15.61 -16.54 -75.95
C LYS A 103 15.59 -16.70 -74.43
N GLN A 104 14.42 -16.71 -73.82
CA GLN A 104 14.20 -16.94 -72.37
C GLN A 104 14.03 -18.42 -72.00
N GLY A 105 14.20 -19.36 -72.95
CA GLY A 105 14.19 -20.80 -72.65
C GLY A 105 12.81 -21.46 -72.62
N VAL A 106 11.76 -20.78 -73.08
CA VAL A 106 10.41 -21.36 -73.20
C VAL A 106 10.43 -22.51 -74.21
N ARG A 107 9.72 -23.60 -73.92
CA ARG A 107 9.72 -24.81 -74.75
C ARG A 107 9.18 -24.50 -76.16
N TYR A 108 9.84 -25.05 -77.18
CA TYR A 108 9.56 -24.77 -78.59
C TYR A 108 8.10 -25.04 -78.99
N ASN A 109 7.48 -26.09 -78.46
CA ASN A 109 6.08 -26.43 -78.75
C ASN A 109 5.10 -25.33 -78.31
N VAL A 110 5.34 -24.68 -77.18
CA VAL A 110 4.53 -23.56 -76.70
C VAL A 110 4.67 -22.34 -77.61
N ILE A 111 5.90 -22.08 -78.07
CA ILE A 111 6.21 -20.97 -78.99
C ILE A 111 5.59 -21.20 -80.38
N ASP A 112 5.62 -22.45 -80.85
CA ASP A 112 5.04 -22.85 -82.13
C ASP A 112 3.50 -22.77 -82.13
N GLU A 113 2.86 -23.10 -81.00
CA GLU A 113 1.41 -22.89 -80.83
C GLU A 113 1.06 -21.40 -80.83
N ILE A 114 1.79 -20.55 -80.12
CA ILE A 114 1.58 -19.09 -80.11
C ILE A 114 1.70 -18.49 -81.52
N ARG A 115 2.65 -18.98 -82.33
CA ARG A 115 2.86 -18.53 -83.72
C ARG A 115 1.74 -18.98 -84.67
N LYS A 116 1.10 -20.11 -84.38
CA LYS A 116 0.01 -20.69 -85.17
C LYS A 116 -1.36 -20.15 -84.80
N MET A 117 -1.48 -19.41 -83.70
CA MET A 117 -2.73 -18.76 -83.32
C MET A 117 -3.22 -17.85 -84.45
N SER A 118 -4.48 -18.03 -84.83
CA SER A 118 -5.21 -17.10 -85.67
C SER A 118 -5.32 -15.73 -84.98
N PRO A 119 -5.54 -14.63 -85.73
CA PRO A 119 -5.73 -13.31 -85.12
C PRO A 119 -6.82 -13.26 -84.03
N TRP A 120 -7.89 -14.06 -84.18
CA TRP A 120 -8.95 -14.18 -83.18
C TRP A 120 -8.49 -14.91 -81.91
N GLU A 121 -7.70 -15.96 -82.04
CA GLU A 121 -7.11 -16.66 -80.89
C GLU A 121 -6.09 -15.76 -80.16
N GLN A 122 -5.33 -14.96 -80.90
CA GLN A 122 -4.40 -13.97 -80.34
C GLN A 122 -5.14 -12.87 -79.56
N PHE A 123 -6.24 -12.37 -80.11
CA PHE A 123 -7.11 -11.42 -79.43
C PHE A 123 -7.71 -12.02 -78.14
N GLY A 124 -8.20 -13.26 -78.21
CA GLY A 124 -8.70 -13.99 -77.04
C GLY A 124 -7.63 -14.20 -75.96
N ALA A 125 -6.41 -14.59 -76.36
CA ALA A 125 -5.27 -14.72 -75.44
C ALA A 125 -4.87 -13.38 -74.82
N ALA A 126 -4.85 -12.29 -75.58
CA ALA A 126 -4.56 -10.95 -75.05
C ALA A 126 -5.63 -10.49 -74.05
N LYS A 127 -6.91 -10.77 -74.33
CA LYS A 127 -8.03 -10.50 -73.43
C LYS A 127 -7.89 -11.25 -72.10
N GLU A 128 -7.63 -12.56 -72.17
CA GLU A 128 -7.50 -13.39 -70.97
C GLU A 128 -6.22 -13.04 -70.19
N ALA A 129 -5.10 -12.75 -70.87
CA ALA A 129 -3.87 -12.30 -70.23
C ALA A 129 -4.07 -10.96 -69.51
N ALA A 130 -4.78 -10.00 -70.13
CA ALA A 130 -5.12 -8.74 -69.48
C ALA A 130 -6.01 -8.96 -68.25
N LYS A 131 -7.05 -9.81 -68.37
CA LYS A 131 -7.94 -10.16 -67.26
C LYS A 131 -7.19 -10.79 -66.07
N LEU A 132 -6.41 -11.84 -66.33
CA LEU A 132 -5.60 -12.50 -65.30
C LEU A 132 -4.60 -11.54 -64.66
N SER A 133 -3.97 -10.67 -65.45
CA SER A 133 -3.06 -9.63 -64.93
C SER A 133 -3.81 -8.63 -64.04
N GLY A 134 -5.03 -8.22 -64.40
CA GLY A 134 -5.87 -7.40 -63.54
C GLY A 134 -6.19 -8.09 -62.21
N GLU A 135 -6.55 -9.37 -62.25
CA GLU A 135 -6.87 -10.18 -61.06
C GLU A 135 -5.66 -10.37 -60.12
N MET A 136 -4.44 -10.52 -60.66
CA MET A 136 -3.22 -10.68 -59.87
C MET A 136 -2.65 -9.37 -59.29
N TYR A 137 -3.10 -8.21 -59.78
CA TYR A 137 -2.50 -6.93 -59.41
C TYR A 137 -2.59 -6.66 -57.91
N GLY A 138 -3.72 -6.95 -57.26
CA GLY A 138 -3.89 -6.72 -55.83
C GLY A 138 -2.85 -7.44 -54.97
N SER A 139 -2.62 -8.74 -55.22
CA SER A 139 -1.63 -9.54 -54.49
C SER A 139 -0.20 -9.10 -54.78
N TRP A 140 0.09 -8.71 -56.03
CA TRP A 140 1.40 -8.18 -56.39
C TRP A 140 1.65 -6.83 -55.68
N LEU A 141 0.65 -5.95 -55.66
CA LEU A 141 0.74 -4.63 -55.06
C LEU A 141 0.96 -4.73 -53.55
N GLU A 142 0.21 -5.60 -52.86
CA GLU A 142 0.41 -5.88 -51.44
C GLU A 142 1.83 -6.38 -51.15
N ASN A 143 2.35 -7.28 -51.98
CA ASN A 143 3.73 -7.75 -51.86
C ASN A 143 4.76 -6.62 -52.05
N GLN A 144 4.53 -5.70 -53.00
CA GLN A 144 5.42 -4.55 -53.20
C GLN A 144 5.38 -3.59 -52.01
N LEU A 145 4.20 -3.23 -51.52
CA LEU A 145 4.07 -2.32 -50.38
C LEU A 145 4.72 -2.87 -49.11
N ASN A 146 4.69 -4.19 -48.92
CA ASN A 146 5.24 -4.83 -47.73
C ASN A 146 6.74 -5.14 -47.82
N ASN A 147 7.27 -5.42 -49.02
CA ASN A 147 8.63 -5.98 -49.16
C ASN A 147 9.58 -5.15 -50.04
N ASN A 148 9.11 -4.13 -50.75
CA ASN A 148 9.97 -3.31 -51.62
C ASN A 148 10.57 -2.13 -50.87
N GLU A 149 11.82 -2.29 -50.44
CA GLU A 149 12.61 -1.26 -49.73
C GLU A 149 13.45 -0.37 -50.67
N THR A 150 13.37 -0.64 -51.98
CA THR A 150 14.26 -0.06 -53.00
C THR A 150 13.61 1.05 -53.81
N LEU A 151 12.28 1.03 -53.96
CA LEU A 151 11.57 2.07 -54.67
C LEU A 151 11.52 3.35 -53.81
N GLU A 152 12.11 4.41 -54.35
CA GLU A 152 12.07 5.76 -53.78
C GLU A 152 11.19 6.63 -54.68
N ILE A 153 10.20 7.28 -54.06
CA ILE A 153 9.28 8.21 -54.71
C ILE A 153 9.74 9.63 -54.42
N ASP A 154 9.82 10.47 -55.46
CA ASP A 154 10.27 11.86 -55.35
C ASP A 154 9.13 12.83 -55.67
N LEU A 155 8.55 13.43 -54.63
CA LEU A 155 7.54 14.48 -54.75
C LEU A 155 8.10 15.90 -54.56
N THR A 156 9.42 16.08 -54.54
CA THR A 156 10.03 17.39 -54.24
C THR A 156 9.68 18.47 -55.27
N SER A 157 9.45 18.09 -56.52
CA SER A 157 8.97 19.02 -57.57
C SER A 157 7.56 19.57 -57.32
N GLU A 158 6.78 18.92 -56.47
CA GLU A 158 5.40 19.28 -56.13
C GLU A 158 5.29 19.86 -54.70
N GLY A 159 6.42 20.14 -54.04
CA GLY A 159 6.49 20.65 -52.67
C GLY A 159 6.43 19.55 -51.59
N GLY A 160 6.52 18.28 -51.98
CA GLY A 160 6.61 17.13 -51.07
C GLY A 160 8.05 16.75 -50.70
N ARG A 161 8.20 15.56 -50.13
CA ARG A 161 9.51 14.95 -49.79
C ARG A 161 9.81 13.74 -50.67
N LYS A 162 11.06 13.28 -50.58
CA LYS A 162 11.43 11.92 -51.02
C LYS A 162 11.07 10.93 -49.92
N PHE A 163 10.53 9.78 -50.30
CA PHE A 163 10.16 8.74 -49.35
C PHE A 163 10.22 7.35 -49.99
N LYS A 164 10.45 6.34 -49.15
CA LYS A 164 10.30 4.92 -49.52
C LYS A 164 8.89 4.42 -49.26
N LEU A 165 8.51 3.29 -49.85
CA LEU A 165 7.16 2.73 -49.70
C LEU A 165 6.74 2.46 -48.24
N ASN A 166 7.68 2.07 -47.39
CA ASN A 166 7.44 1.85 -45.96
C ASN A 166 7.35 3.15 -45.14
N GLU A 167 7.63 4.30 -45.75
CA GLU A 167 7.62 5.62 -45.12
C GLU A 167 6.37 6.42 -45.51
N ILE A 168 5.38 5.84 -46.18
CA ILE A 168 4.18 6.57 -46.65
C ILE A 168 3.38 7.12 -45.46
N GLU A 169 3.32 8.44 -45.35
CA GLU A 169 2.65 9.14 -44.26
C GLU A 169 1.23 9.60 -44.63
N SER A 170 0.95 9.89 -45.90
CA SER A 170 -0.35 10.42 -46.35
C SER A 170 -0.96 9.69 -47.55
N ALA A 171 -2.26 9.86 -47.77
CA ALA A 171 -2.96 9.36 -48.95
C ALA A 171 -2.46 9.97 -50.27
N ALA A 172 -1.92 11.20 -50.23
CA ALA A 172 -1.29 11.82 -51.39
C ALA A 172 0.03 11.12 -51.76
N GLU A 173 0.87 10.85 -50.76
CA GLU A 173 2.08 10.05 -50.92
C GLU A 173 1.77 8.63 -51.42
N LEU A 174 0.70 8.00 -50.89
CA LEU A 174 0.24 6.69 -51.37
C LEU A 174 -0.19 6.76 -52.85
N LYS A 175 -0.96 7.76 -53.27
CA LYS A 175 -1.39 7.91 -54.67
C LYS A 175 -0.20 8.03 -55.62
N ALA A 176 0.83 8.79 -55.22
CA ALA A 176 2.08 8.89 -55.99
C ALA A 176 2.81 7.55 -56.07
N ALA A 177 2.98 6.86 -54.94
CA ALA A 177 3.60 5.53 -54.90
C ALA A 177 2.85 4.51 -55.77
N LEU A 178 1.51 4.53 -55.74
CA LEU A 178 0.68 3.66 -56.55
C LEU A 178 0.83 3.94 -58.05
N ALA A 179 1.00 5.20 -58.47
CA ALA A 179 1.24 5.52 -59.87
C ALA A 179 2.55 4.90 -60.38
N ASP A 180 3.64 5.00 -59.61
CA ASP A 180 4.93 4.42 -59.97
C ASP A 180 4.90 2.88 -59.95
N LEU A 181 4.29 2.29 -58.92
CA LEU A 181 4.09 0.84 -58.82
C LEU A 181 3.24 0.30 -59.97
N ARG A 182 2.27 1.09 -60.44
CA ARG A 182 1.46 0.74 -61.60
C ARG A 182 2.28 0.67 -62.88
N GLU A 183 3.20 1.61 -63.11
CA GLU A 183 4.10 1.55 -64.29
C GLU A 183 4.96 0.28 -64.24
N ASP A 184 5.51 -0.02 -63.07
CA ASP A 184 6.34 -1.21 -62.87
C ASP A 184 5.54 -2.50 -63.04
N TYR A 185 4.27 -2.52 -62.61
CA TYR A 185 3.38 -3.64 -62.85
C TYR A 185 3.07 -3.84 -64.33
N TYR A 186 2.82 -2.76 -65.08
CA TYR A 186 2.53 -2.84 -66.52
C TYR A 186 3.70 -3.44 -67.30
N LEU A 187 4.94 -3.16 -66.86
CA LEU A 187 6.14 -3.78 -67.41
C LEU A 187 6.30 -5.23 -66.95
N PHE A 188 6.09 -5.52 -65.67
CA PHE A 188 6.23 -6.86 -65.08
C PHE A 188 5.22 -7.87 -65.66
N SER A 189 3.96 -7.47 -65.79
CA SER A 189 2.86 -8.31 -66.27
C SER A 189 2.78 -8.40 -67.81
N GLY A 190 3.53 -7.55 -68.52
CA GLY A 190 3.47 -7.48 -69.99
C GLY A 190 2.25 -6.73 -70.54
N LEU A 191 1.45 -6.07 -69.69
CA LEU A 191 0.31 -5.25 -70.11
C LEU A 191 0.72 -4.11 -71.05
N ASN A 192 1.97 -3.63 -70.96
CA ASN A 192 2.52 -2.61 -71.86
C ASN A 192 2.52 -3.03 -73.36
N GLY A 193 2.59 -4.34 -73.62
CA GLY A 193 2.56 -4.94 -74.96
C GLY A 193 1.16 -5.29 -75.46
N ILE A 194 0.12 -5.14 -74.63
CA ILE A 194 -1.27 -5.39 -75.00
C ILE A 194 -1.91 -4.07 -75.49
N ASN A 195 -2.85 -4.17 -76.42
CA ASN A 195 -3.61 -3.02 -76.87
C ASN A 195 -4.29 -2.32 -75.66
N PRO A 196 -4.12 -1.00 -75.47
CA PRO A 196 -4.67 -0.28 -74.33
C PRO A 196 -6.17 -0.51 -74.10
N ILE A 197 -6.97 -0.67 -75.15
CA ILE A 197 -8.42 -0.88 -75.06
C ILE A 197 -8.74 -2.24 -74.44
N ILE A 198 -7.97 -3.27 -74.79
CA ILE A 198 -8.13 -4.61 -74.20
C ILE A 198 -7.75 -4.57 -72.71
N VAL A 199 -6.70 -3.82 -72.37
CA VAL A 199 -6.30 -3.62 -70.96
C VAL A 199 -7.37 -2.85 -70.19
N ASP A 200 -7.95 -1.82 -70.78
CA ASP A 200 -9.03 -1.02 -70.19
C ASP A 200 -10.29 -1.87 -69.92
N ASP A 201 -10.74 -2.63 -70.93
CA ASP A 201 -11.97 -3.44 -70.85
C ASP A 201 -11.83 -4.67 -69.92
N ASN A 202 -10.61 -5.12 -69.61
CA ASN A 202 -10.41 -6.42 -68.92
C ASN A 202 -9.53 -6.38 -67.66
N ALA A 203 -8.61 -5.43 -67.52
CA ALA A 203 -7.69 -5.35 -66.38
C ALA A 203 -7.96 -4.15 -65.47
N TRP A 204 -8.34 -3.01 -66.07
CA TRP A 204 -8.34 -1.71 -65.41
C TRP A 204 -9.31 -1.60 -64.23
N GLU A 205 -10.48 -2.24 -64.32
CA GLU A 205 -11.45 -2.26 -63.21
C GLU A 205 -10.87 -2.94 -61.96
N ASN A 206 -10.18 -4.07 -62.13
CA ASN A 206 -9.53 -4.78 -61.03
C ASN A 206 -8.36 -3.97 -60.43
N ILE A 207 -7.57 -3.31 -61.29
CA ILE A 207 -6.48 -2.41 -60.87
C ILE A 207 -7.05 -1.25 -60.03
N LYS A 208 -8.05 -0.55 -60.54
CA LYS A 208 -8.74 0.54 -59.82
C LYS A 208 -9.35 0.08 -58.50
N LYS A 209 -9.92 -1.11 -58.46
CA LYS A 209 -10.53 -1.66 -57.25
C LYS A 209 -9.48 -1.94 -56.17
N ALA A 210 -8.32 -2.49 -56.54
CA ALA A 210 -7.21 -2.73 -55.62
C ALA A 210 -6.62 -1.41 -55.07
N GLU A 211 -6.29 -0.45 -55.95
CA GLU A 211 -5.76 0.86 -55.53
C GLU A 211 -6.78 1.63 -54.68
N GLY A 212 -8.04 1.66 -55.12
CA GLY A 212 -9.10 2.37 -54.44
C GLY A 212 -9.37 1.86 -53.02
N ALA A 213 -9.19 0.56 -52.76
CA ALA A 213 -9.31 0.00 -51.41
C ALA A 213 -8.21 0.53 -50.48
N LEU A 214 -6.95 0.54 -50.96
CA LEU A 214 -5.80 1.04 -50.19
C LEU A 214 -5.87 2.54 -49.95
N ILE A 215 -6.23 3.31 -50.98
CA ILE A 215 -6.41 4.76 -50.87
C ILE A 215 -7.49 5.09 -49.85
N LYS A 216 -8.66 4.43 -49.91
CA LYS A 216 -9.74 4.67 -48.94
C LYS A 216 -9.33 4.31 -47.52
N ALA A 217 -8.60 3.21 -47.34
CA ALA A 217 -8.09 2.83 -46.03
C ALA A 217 -7.12 3.88 -45.48
N LYS A 218 -6.20 4.37 -46.31
CA LYS A 218 -5.24 5.41 -45.92
C LYS A 218 -5.90 6.77 -45.66
N GLU A 219 -6.85 7.19 -46.50
CA GLU A 219 -7.64 8.41 -46.27
C GLU A 219 -8.42 8.32 -44.95
N THR A 220 -8.89 7.13 -44.57
CA THR A 220 -9.55 6.91 -43.27
C THR A 220 -8.57 7.03 -42.12
N ASP A 221 -7.39 6.40 -42.20
CA ASP A 221 -6.31 6.51 -41.21
C ASP A 221 -5.85 7.97 -41.02
N ASP A 222 -5.62 8.70 -42.12
CA ASP A 222 -5.22 10.10 -42.10
C ASP A 222 -6.28 10.97 -41.42
N ARG A 223 -7.58 10.74 -41.73
CA ARG A 223 -8.69 11.43 -41.05
C ARG A 223 -8.72 11.13 -39.56
N ILE A 224 -8.56 9.88 -39.14
CA ILE A 224 -8.52 9.50 -37.73
C ILE A 224 -7.38 10.23 -37.01
N LYS A 225 -6.16 10.18 -37.56
CA LYS A 225 -4.99 10.88 -37.01
C LYS A 225 -5.21 12.38 -36.90
N GLN A 226 -5.72 13.00 -37.95
CA GLN A 226 -6.04 14.42 -37.97
C GLN A 226 -7.15 14.76 -36.96
N GLY A 227 -8.16 13.89 -36.83
CA GLY A 227 -9.24 14.02 -35.86
C GLY A 227 -8.74 14.05 -34.41
N PHE A 228 -7.73 13.24 -34.07
CA PHE A 228 -7.07 13.31 -32.75
C PHE A 228 -6.34 14.63 -32.54
N VAL A 229 -5.53 15.06 -33.51
CA VAL A 229 -4.78 16.33 -33.45
C VAL A 229 -5.72 17.53 -33.30
N ASP A 230 -6.81 17.56 -34.07
CA ASP A 230 -7.76 18.68 -34.04
C ASP A 230 -8.64 18.64 -32.79
N THR A 231 -8.96 17.45 -32.27
CA THR A 231 -9.63 17.31 -30.97
C THR A 231 -8.74 17.90 -29.87
N ASP A 232 -7.45 17.54 -29.83
CA ASP A 232 -6.51 18.04 -28.83
C ASP A 232 -6.33 19.57 -28.92
N LYS A 233 -6.15 20.10 -30.14
CA LYS A 233 -6.10 21.55 -30.36
C LYS A 233 -7.35 22.28 -29.87
N ALA A 234 -8.53 21.71 -30.15
CA ALA A 234 -9.80 22.28 -29.70
C ALA A 234 -9.91 22.26 -28.17
N THR A 235 -9.50 21.15 -27.54
CA THR A 235 -9.48 21.01 -26.08
C THR A 235 -8.52 22.00 -25.43
N VAL A 236 -7.30 22.15 -25.94
CA VAL A 236 -6.32 23.13 -25.44
C VAL A 236 -6.83 24.56 -25.60
N ALA A 237 -7.43 24.89 -26.75
CA ALA A 237 -8.02 26.22 -26.97
C ALA A 237 -9.16 26.51 -25.98
N PHE A 238 -9.98 25.52 -25.67
CA PHE A 238 -11.04 25.63 -24.67
C PHE A 238 -10.49 25.85 -23.26
N LYS A 239 -9.52 25.01 -22.83
CA LYS A 239 -8.86 25.13 -21.52
C LYS A 239 -8.20 26.50 -21.31
N ASN A 240 -7.69 27.12 -22.39
CA ASN A 240 -7.11 28.46 -22.36
C ASN A 240 -8.14 29.61 -22.43
N GLY A 241 -9.37 29.38 -21.95
CA GLY A 241 -10.43 30.39 -21.88
C GLY A 241 -11.26 30.54 -23.16
N GLY A 242 -11.20 29.56 -24.07
CA GLY A 242 -12.06 29.52 -25.26
C GLY A 242 -13.54 29.36 -24.91
N LYS A 243 -14.41 29.77 -25.83
CA LYS A 243 -15.86 29.61 -25.71
C LYS A 243 -16.27 28.15 -25.88
N TYR A 244 -17.25 27.70 -25.11
CA TYR A 244 -17.74 26.33 -25.16
C TYR A 244 -18.48 26.01 -26.46
N VAL A 245 -19.23 26.97 -27.01
CA VAL A 245 -19.90 26.80 -28.30
C VAL A 245 -18.88 26.61 -29.42
N ASP A 246 -17.78 27.38 -29.41
CA ASP A 246 -16.71 27.25 -30.39
C ASP A 246 -15.97 25.92 -30.22
N TYR A 247 -15.77 25.48 -28.98
CA TYR A 247 -15.22 24.16 -28.66
C TYR A 247 -16.09 23.02 -29.22
N LEU A 248 -17.39 23.05 -28.97
CA LEU A 248 -18.33 22.05 -29.50
C LEU A 248 -18.35 22.03 -31.03
N ASN A 249 -18.38 23.19 -31.67
CA ASN A 249 -18.34 23.30 -33.13
C ASN A 249 -17.03 22.74 -33.69
N ALA A 250 -15.90 23.04 -33.04
CA ALA A 250 -14.60 22.49 -33.42
C ALA A 250 -14.59 20.96 -33.28
N LEU A 251 -15.06 20.42 -32.15
CA LEU A 251 -15.17 18.97 -31.94
C LEU A 251 -16.09 18.28 -32.94
N ALA A 252 -17.23 18.88 -33.27
CA ALA A 252 -18.16 18.35 -34.28
C ALA A 252 -17.58 18.41 -35.71
N ALA A 253 -16.62 19.28 -35.96
CA ALA A 253 -15.90 19.35 -37.24
C ALA A 253 -14.74 18.35 -37.33
N THR A 254 -14.43 17.61 -36.26
CA THR A 254 -13.37 16.59 -36.25
C THR A 254 -13.87 15.21 -36.70
N TYR A 255 -12.92 14.31 -36.97
CA TYR A 255 -13.20 12.92 -37.29
C TYR A 255 -13.26 12.03 -36.03
N ASP A 256 -14.09 10.99 -36.09
CA ASP A 256 -14.18 9.92 -35.08
C ASP A 256 -13.12 8.81 -35.29
N ASP A 257 -13.18 7.79 -34.45
CA ASP A 257 -12.32 6.60 -34.50
C ASP A 257 -12.50 5.72 -35.75
N LYS A 258 -13.46 6.09 -36.62
CA LYS A 258 -13.78 5.44 -37.90
C LYS A 258 -13.54 6.37 -39.08
N GLY A 259 -12.94 7.54 -38.87
CA GLY A 259 -12.66 8.53 -39.90
C GLY A 259 -13.90 9.21 -40.48
N LYS A 260 -15.02 9.21 -39.76
CA LYS A 260 -16.27 9.90 -40.10
C LYS A 260 -16.40 11.19 -39.32
N ASP A 261 -17.15 12.14 -39.88
CA ASP A 261 -17.44 13.39 -39.19
C ASP A 261 -18.19 13.11 -37.87
N ARG A 262 -17.73 13.73 -36.79
CA ARG A 262 -18.33 13.57 -35.47
C ARG A 262 -19.64 14.35 -35.41
N ASN A 263 -20.71 13.72 -34.94
CA ASN A 263 -21.96 14.43 -34.69
C ASN A 263 -21.87 15.26 -33.38
N TYR A 264 -22.78 16.21 -33.20
CA TYR A 264 -22.83 17.04 -31.99
C TYR A 264 -23.04 16.26 -30.69
N GLY A 265 -23.71 15.10 -30.74
CA GLY A 265 -23.89 14.24 -29.56
C GLY A 265 -22.58 13.63 -29.09
N ASP A 266 -21.75 13.15 -30.00
CA ASP A 266 -20.43 12.59 -29.67
C ASP A 266 -19.42 13.70 -29.32
N ALA A 267 -19.51 14.87 -29.99
CA ALA A 267 -18.75 16.06 -29.59
C ALA A 267 -19.08 16.48 -28.15
N ARG A 268 -20.37 16.47 -27.77
CA ARG A 268 -20.80 16.77 -26.41
C ARG A 268 -20.26 15.77 -25.39
N LYS A 269 -20.27 14.46 -25.66
CA LYS A 269 -19.66 13.48 -24.74
C LYS A 269 -18.18 13.75 -24.47
N ILE A 270 -17.43 14.19 -25.48
CA ILE A 270 -16.01 14.54 -25.32
C ILE A 270 -15.87 15.83 -24.53
N ALA A 271 -16.73 16.82 -24.80
CA ALA A 271 -16.77 18.06 -24.04
C ALA A 271 -17.11 17.81 -22.56
N ASP A 272 -18.13 16.99 -22.28
CA ASP A 272 -18.51 16.57 -20.92
C ASP A 272 -17.35 15.85 -20.22
N LYS A 273 -16.64 14.94 -20.90
CA LYS A 273 -15.41 14.32 -20.36
C LYS A 273 -14.30 15.32 -20.08
N THR A 274 -14.18 16.36 -20.92
CA THR A 274 -13.20 17.43 -20.72
C THR A 274 -13.54 18.25 -19.49
N LEU A 275 -14.81 18.57 -19.30
CA LEU A 275 -15.32 19.28 -18.12
C LEU A 275 -15.13 18.43 -16.86
N GLN A 276 -15.48 17.14 -16.90
CA GLN A 276 -15.22 16.22 -15.79
C GLN A 276 -13.73 16.18 -15.43
N ALA A 277 -12.84 16.09 -16.43
CA ALA A 277 -11.41 16.09 -16.19
C ALA A 277 -10.88 17.43 -15.63
N LEU A 278 -11.54 18.56 -15.93
CA LEU A 278 -11.23 19.85 -15.31
C LEU A 278 -11.75 19.92 -13.87
N ALA A 279 -12.95 19.38 -13.61
CA ALA A 279 -13.50 19.32 -12.26
C ALA A 279 -12.65 18.44 -11.33
N ASP A 280 -12.18 17.29 -11.83
CA ASP A 280 -11.35 16.36 -11.06
C ASP A 280 -9.88 16.82 -10.91
N ASP A 281 -9.47 17.92 -11.58
CA ASP A 281 -8.11 18.48 -11.51
C ASP A 281 -7.91 19.25 -10.19
N GLU A 282 -6.87 18.89 -9.42
CA GLU A 282 -6.61 19.49 -8.11
C GLU A 282 -6.18 20.97 -8.20
N ASP A 283 -5.58 21.36 -9.31
CA ASP A 283 -5.14 22.74 -9.55
C ASP A 283 -6.28 23.64 -10.02
N PHE A 284 -7.45 23.07 -10.35
CA PHE A 284 -8.63 23.80 -10.79
C PHE A 284 -9.59 24.00 -9.61
N SER A 285 -9.71 25.23 -9.11
CA SER A 285 -10.50 25.47 -7.90
C SER A 285 -12.01 25.33 -8.16
N PHE A 286 -12.77 25.03 -7.11
CA PHE A 286 -14.24 24.98 -7.16
C PHE A 286 -14.85 26.28 -7.73
N GLY A 287 -14.29 27.43 -7.36
CA GLY A 287 -14.73 28.74 -7.86
C GLY A 287 -14.40 28.92 -9.35
N ASP A 288 -13.24 28.47 -9.81
CA ASP A 288 -12.87 28.52 -11.24
C ASP A 288 -13.80 27.65 -12.09
N PHE A 289 -14.25 26.51 -11.55
CA PHE A 289 -15.23 25.65 -12.22
C PHE A 289 -16.64 26.21 -12.19
N GLU A 290 -17.07 26.81 -11.08
CA GLU A 290 -18.36 27.51 -11.02
C GLU A 290 -18.41 28.65 -12.05
N ASP A 291 -17.35 29.48 -12.12
CA ASP A 291 -17.20 30.55 -13.12
C ASP A 291 -17.21 30.00 -14.56
N LEU A 292 -16.61 28.82 -14.78
CA LEU A 292 -16.64 28.14 -16.07
C LEU A 292 -18.08 27.70 -16.44
N VAL A 293 -18.80 27.08 -15.51
CA VAL A 293 -20.20 26.64 -15.72
C VAL A 293 -21.10 27.83 -15.99
N ASP A 294 -20.95 28.92 -15.24
CA ASP A 294 -21.67 30.18 -15.44
C ASP A 294 -21.37 30.79 -16.81
N ARG A 295 -20.10 30.79 -17.22
CA ARG A 295 -19.71 31.24 -18.57
C ARG A 295 -20.38 30.39 -19.64
N ILE A 296 -20.38 29.06 -19.51
CA ILE A 296 -21.03 28.13 -20.45
C ILE A 296 -22.53 28.42 -20.54
N ALA A 297 -23.21 28.56 -19.40
CA ALA A 297 -24.64 28.86 -19.35
C ALA A 297 -24.97 30.19 -20.06
N ASN A 298 -24.13 31.20 -19.88
CA ASN A 298 -24.28 32.52 -20.51
C ASN A 298 -23.95 32.53 -22.01
N GLU A 299 -23.04 31.68 -22.49
CA GLU A 299 -22.69 31.56 -23.91
C GLU A 299 -23.74 30.82 -24.72
N VAL A 300 -24.38 29.79 -24.15
CA VAL A 300 -25.37 28.98 -24.86
C VAL A 300 -26.70 29.73 -25.03
N ALA A 301 -27.04 30.66 -24.13
CA ALA A 301 -28.31 31.39 -24.13
C ALA A 301 -28.56 32.34 -25.35
N PRO A 302 -27.58 33.09 -25.90
CA PRO A 302 -27.83 34.08 -26.96
C PRO A 302 -27.71 33.54 -28.41
N HIS A 303 -27.01 32.42 -28.62
CA HIS A 303 -26.61 31.98 -29.97
C HIS A 303 -27.63 31.06 -30.68
N MET A 304 -28.75 30.75 -30.04
CA MET A 304 -29.77 29.82 -30.57
C MET A 304 -31.13 30.53 -30.67
N LYS A 305 -31.78 30.52 -31.85
CA LYS A 305 -33.12 31.13 -32.10
C LYS A 305 -34.28 30.45 -31.34
N LYS A 306 -33.99 29.59 -30.36
CA LYS A 306 -34.94 28.88 -29.51
C LYS A 306 -34.72 29.34 -28.07
N LYS A 307 -35.81 29.60 -27.34
CA LYS A 307 -35.76 29.94 -25.91
C LYS A 307 -35.13 28.79 -25.13
N TYR A 308 -34.34 29.10 -24.11
CA TYR A 308 -33.63 28.16 -23.23
C TYR A 308 -34.52 27.04 -22.65
N SER A 309 -35.83 27.25 -22.59
CA SER A 309 -36.84 26.24 -22.23
C SER A 309 -36.89 25.00 -23.12
N GLU A 310 -36.12 24.95 -24.23
CA GLU A 310 -36.00 23.80 -25.12
C GLU A 310 -34.62 23.10 -25.08
N PHE A 311 -33.67 23.57 -24.25
CA PHE A 311 -32.45 22.83 -23.92
C PHE A 311 -32.42 22.48 -22.44
N ASP A 312 -31.78 21.36 -22.15
CA ASP A 312 -31.97 20.58 -20.94
C ASP A 312 -31.40 21.27 -19.69
N SER A 313 -32.24 21.93 -18.90
CA SER A 313 -31.86 22.46 -17.58
C SER A 313 -31.24 21.38 -16.69
N GLN A 314 -31.55 20.11 -16.94
CA GLN A 314 -30.96 18.98 -16.23
C GLN A 314 -29.47 18.83 -16.56
N TRP A 315 -29.01 19.22 -17.75
CA TRP A 315 -27.59 19.13 -18.10
C TRP A 315 -26.75 20.21 -17.43
N ILE A 316 -27.23 21.47 -17.42
CA ILE A 316 -26.52 22.52 -16.67
C ILE A 316 -26.53 22.17 -15.17
N GLY A 317 -27.66 21.66 -14.65
CA GLY A 317 -27.71 21.07 -13.31
C GLY A 317 -26.63 20.02 -13.11
N SER A 318 -26.48 19.08 -14.05
CA SER A 318 -25.44 18.03 -13.97
C SER A 318 -24.01 18.58 -13.97
N LEU A 319 -23.74 19.77 -14.54
CA LEU A 319 -22.42 20.39 -14.45
C LEU A 319 -22.15 20.96 -13.05
N TYR A 320 -23.17 21.53 -12.40
CA TYR A 320 -23.05 21.93 -10.98
C TYR A 320 -22.90 20.69 -10.08
N ASP A 321 -23.65 19.63 -10.34
CA ASP A 321 -23.51 18.35 -9.62
C ASP A 321 -22.08 17.79 -9.78
N MET A 322 -21.50 17.85 -10.99
CA MET A 322 -20.10 17.46 -11.23
C MET A 322 -19.12 18.30 -10.40
N ASN A 323 -19.37 19.61 -10.25
CA ASN A 323 -18.53 20.49 -9.43
C ASN A 323 -18.61 20.14 -7.94
N GLU A 324 -19.82 19.88 -7.43
CA GLU A 324 -20.05 19.48 -6.04
C GLU A 324 -19.41 18.12 -5.71
N ASP A 325 -19.56 17.15 -6.60
CA ASP A 325 -18.93 15.82 -6.47
C ASP A 325 -17.39 15.92 -6.46
N ALA A 326 -16.82 16.73 -7.35
CA ALA A 326 -15.37 16.91 -7.42
C ALA A 326 -14.81 17.59 -6.17
N TRP A 327 -15.49 18.64 -5.68
CA TRP A 327 -15.13 19.32 -4.44
C TRP A 327 -15.17 18.37 -3.24
N THR A 328 -16.24 17.56 -3.14
CA THR A 328 -16.36 16.56 -2.08
C THR A 328 -15.20 15.57 -2.11
N LYS A 329 -14.79 15.08 -3.29
CA LYS A 329 -13.61 14.20 -3.42
C LYS A 329 -12.30 14.88 -3.03
N ILE A 330 -12.13 16.16 -3.35
CA ILE A 330 -10.94 16.93 -2.96
C ILE A 330 -10.89 17.08 -1.43
N GLU A 331 -12.02 17.43 -0.82
CA GLU A 331 -12.12 17.58 0.64
C GLU A 331 -11.92 16.25 1.36
N ASP A 332 -12.49 15.16 0.86
CA ASP A 332 -12.26 13.81 1.38
C ASP A 332 -10.78 13.41 1.31
N ARG A 333 -10.08 13.76 0.22
CA ARG A 333 -8.63 13.51 0.10
C ARG A 333 -7.82 14.33 1.08
N LYS A 334 -8.15 15.62 1.25
CA LYS A 334 -7.51 16.49 2.26
C LYS A 334 -7.75 15.97 3.67
N ASN A 335 -8.96 15.50 3.97
CA ASN A 335 -9.29 14.90 5.26
C ASN A 335 -8.48 13.62 5.48
N LYS A 336 -8.40 12.72 4.50
CA LYS A 336 -7.54 11.52 4.58
C LYS A 336 -6.07 11.85 4.78
N GLN A 337 -5.54 12.88 4.12
CA GLN A 337 -4.16 13.33 4.34
C GLN A 337 -3.96 13.86 5.76
N ARG A 338 -4.92 14.63 6.29
CA ARG A 338 -4.87 15.10 7.68
C ARG A 338 -4.94 13.93 8.67
N ASP A 339 -5.75 12.92 8.39
CA ASP A 339 -5.85 11.71 9.20
C ASP A 339 -4.53 10.92 9.15
N GLN A 340 -3.91 10.75 7.98
CA GLN A 340 -2.59 10.11 7.87
C GLN A 340 -1.49 10.86 8.63
N VAL A 341 -1.49 12.20 8.59
CA VAL A 341 -0.57 13.03 9.37
C VAL A 341 -0.85 12.90 10.86
N TYR A 342 -2.13 12.82 11.25
CA TYR A 342 -2.53 12.58 12.64
C TYR A 342 -2.01 11.22 13.13
N ASP A 343 -2.19 10.16 12.35
CA ASP A 343 -1.69 8.81 12.66
C ASP A 343 -0.15 8.79 12.75
N SER A 344 0.57 9.53 11.88
CA SER A 344 2.03 9.60 11.98
C SER A 344 2.48 10.27 13.29
N PHE A 345 1.77 11.31 13.73
CA PHE A 345 2.04 11.93 15.03
C PHE A 345 1.74 10.99 16.19
N GLU A 346 0.69 10.17 16.12
CA GLU A 346 0.41 9.16 17.14
C GLU A 346 1.55 8.15 17.27
N ASN A 347 2.04 7.61 16.15
CA ASN A 347 3.20 6.70 16.15
C ASN A 347 4.48 7.38 16.69
N GLU A 348 4.75 8.63 16.26
CA GLU A 348 5.90 9.40 16.78
C GLU A 348 5.81 9.63 18.30
N TRP A 349 4.60 9.83 18.83
CA TRP A 349 4.38 9.95 20.26
C TRP A 349 4.58 8.62 20.99
N GLU A 350 4.09 7.51 20.45
CA GLU A 350 4.30 6.18 21.01
C GLU A 350 5.80 5.85 21.14
N ASP A 351 6.57 6.11 20.08
CA ASP A 351 8.03 5.95 20.09
C ASP A 351 8.69 6.85 21.14
N PHE A 352 8.29 8.13 21.20
CA PHE A 352 8.80 9.06 22.21
C PHE A 352 8.50 8.59 23.65
N ALA A 353 7.26 8.15 23.90
CA ALA A 353 6.78 7.67 25.19
C ALA A 353 7.45 6.36 25.63
N ALA A 354 7.85 5.50 24.68
CA ALA A 354 8.57 4.27 24.97
C ALA A 354 10.01 4.54 25.45
N GLU A 355 10.64 5.59 24.94
CA GLU A 355 12.05 5.91 25.22
C GLU A 355 12.25 7.00 26.30
N ASN A 356 11.22 7.78 26.62
CA ASN A 356 11.33 8.95 27.48
C ASN A 356 10.28 8.97 28.59
N GLU A 357 10.61 9.65 29.68
CA GLU A 357 9.66 9.94 30.75
C GLU A 357 8.79 11.15 30.37
N ILE A 358 7.47 10.98 30.33
CA ILE A 358 6.54 11.99 29.79
C ILE A 358 6.30 13.12 30.79
N THR A 359 6.51 14.36 30.35
CA THR A 359 6.17 15.57 31.10
C THR A 359 4.94 16.30 30.52
N GLU A 360 4.33 17.19 31.31
CA GLU A 360 3.24 18.07 30.85
C GLU A 360 3.68 19.04 29.75
N ALA A 361 4.95 19.44 29.74
CA ALA A 361 5.51 20.26 28.67
C ALA A 361 5.55 19.49 27.35
N ASP A 362 5.95 18.21 27.39
CA ASP A 362 6.01 17.35 26.20
C ASP A 362 4.62 17.15 25.59
N LYS A 363 3.61 16.84 26.43
CA LYS A 363 2.22 16.71 25.97
C LYS A 363 1.71 17.99 25.31
N LYS A 364 2.01 19.14 25.90
CA LYS A 364 1.57 20.43 25.36
C LYS A 364 2.23 20.74 24.02
N ASP A 365 3.56 20.59 23.94
CA ASP A 365 4.33 20.86 22.74
C ASP A 365 3.93 19.92 21.59
N PHE A 366 3.62 18.66 21.90
CA PHE A 366 3.15 17.70 20.91
C PHE A 366 1.73 18.02 20.45
N ASN A 367 0.81 18.35 21.37
CA ASN A 367 -0.55 18.76 21.02
C ASN A 367 -0.58 20.01 20.12
N ASP A 368 0.28 21.00 20.42
CA ASP A 368 0.37 22.23 19.61
C ASP A 368 0.87 21.93 18.18
N GLN A 369 1.78 20.96 18.01
CA GLN A 369 2.26 20.51 16.70
C GLN A 369 1.17 19.80 15.91
N VAL A 370 0.44 18.86 16.54
CA VAL A 370 -0.69 18.16 15.93
C VAL A 370 -1.80 19.13 15.53
N LEU A 371 -2.15 20.07 16.42
CA LEU A 371 -3.17 21.08 16.16
C LEU A 371 -2.79 22.00 14.99
N LYS A 372 -1.52 22.40 14.89
CA LYS A 372 -1.03 23.21 13.79
C LYS A 372 -1.04 22.46 12.45
N ALA A 373 -0.72 21.17 12.46
CA ALA A 373 -0.61 20.36 11.24
C ALA A 373 -1.98 19.85 10.74
N THR A 374 -2.87 19.48 11.65
CA THR A 374 -4.13 18.77 11.34
C THR A 374 -5.39 19.60 11.60
N GLY A 375 -5.28 20.64 12.44
CA GLY A 375 -6.43 21.41 12.93
C GLY A 375 -7.23 20.72 14.04
N ARG A 376 -6.74 19.59 14.59
CA ARG A 376 -7.38 18.83 15.67
C ARG A 376 -6.44 18.69 16.87
N ASN A 377 -6.99 18.59 18.08
CA ASN A 377 -6.19 18.26 19.27
C ASN A 377 -5.78 16.79 19.23
N ALA A 378 -4.65 16.47 19.86
CA ALA A 378 -4.12 15.12 19.96
C ALA A 378 -4.81 14.35 21.10
N ASP A 379 -5.91 13.66 20.76
CA ASP A 379 -6.71 12.90 21.74
C ASP A 379 -5.93 11.71 22.34
N PHE A 380 -5.02 11.11 21.58
CA PHE A 380 -4.19 9.97 22.04
C PHE A 380 -3.26 10.32 23.21
N LEU A 381 -2.95 11.61 23.42
CA LEU A 381 -2.10 12.05 24.55
C LEU A 381 -2.79 11.89 25.91
N LYS A 382 -4.13 11.77 25.94
CA LYS A 382 -4.90 11.69 27.19
C LYS A 382 -4.68 10.39 27.94
N ASP A 383 -4.29 9.33 27.24
CA ASP A 383 -4.14 7.99 27.82
C ASP A 383 -2.78 7.77 28.51
N TYR A 384 -1.88 8.77 28.43
CA TYR A 384 -0.53 8.69 29.00
C TYR A 384 -0.45 9.42 30.34
N GLU A 385 -0.04 8.75 31.41
CA GLU A 385 0.24 9.37 32.72
C GLU A 385 1.58 10.11 32.71
N THR A 386 1.62 11.32 33.26
CA THR A 386 2.88 12.06 33.42
C THR A 386 3.68 11.62 34.64
N ARG A 387 4.96 11.99 34.68
CA ARG A 387 5.82 11.86 35.86
C ARG A 387 5.18 12.43 37.14
N GLN A 388 4.45 13.53 37.00
CA GLN A 388 3.81 14.20 38.13
C GLN A 388 2.62 13.40 38.66
N ASP A 389 1.84 12.77 37.77
CA ASP A 389 0.70 11.92 38.16
C ASP A 389 1.18 10.69 38.95
N ARG A 390 2.24 10.02 38.48
CA ARG A 390 2.84 8.87 39.18
C ARG A 390 3.44 9.25 40.53
N SER A 391 4.06 10.42 40.62
CA SER A 391 4.62 10.94 41.87
C SER A 391 3.53 11.33 42.88
N ASP A 392 2.41 11.85 42.41
CA ASP A 392 1.29 12.26 43.25
C ASP A 392 0.54 11.03 43.81
N ASP A 393 0.38 9.96 43.03
CA ASP A 393 -0.20 8.70 43.53
C ASP A 393 0.66 8.03 44.60
N GLN A 394 1.98 8.01 44.42
CA GLN A 394 2.89 7.53 45.44
C GLN A 394 2.83 8.41 46.71
N ALA A 395 2.77 9.73 46.55
CA ALA A 395 2.61 10.67 47.66
C ALA A 395 1.30 10.47 48.44
N ARG A 396 0.18 10.17 47.75
CA ARG A 396 -1.09 9.81 48.39
C ARG A 396 -0.97 8.55 49.25
N ALA A 397 -0.29 7.52 48.73
CA ALA A 397 -0.08 6.27 49.46
C ALA A 397 0.79 6.51 50.71
N GLU A 398 1.92 7.19 50.56
CA GLU A 398 2.86 7.49 51.66
C GLU A 398 2.21 8.35 52.76
N LEU A 399 1.43 9.37 52.40
CA LEU A 399 0.72 10.20 53.38
C LEU A 399 -0.39 9.44 54.10
N ARG A 400 -1.15 8.58 53.42
CA ARG A 400 -2.17 7.74 54.07
C ARG A 400 -1.56 6.71 55.01
N ASP A 401 -0.44 6.12 54.63
CA ASP A 401 0.31 5.20 55.51
C ASP A 401 0.86 5.92 56.75
N LEU A 402 1.37 7.15 56.58
CA LEU A 402 1.89 7.96 57.68
C LEU A 402 0.77 8.44 58.63
N GLU A 403 -0.39 8.82 58.09
CA GLU A 403 -1.59 9.12 58.85
C GLU A 403 -2.05 7.90 59.65
N PHE A 404 -2.06 6.71 59.03
CA PHE A 404 -2.43 5.46 59.71
C PHE A 404 -1.46 5.11 60.85
N LEU A 405 -0.15 5.20 60.60
CA LEU A 405 0.88 4.84 61.58
C LEU A 405 0.92 5.80 62.77
N ARG A 406 0.83 7.12 62.53
CA ARG A 406 0.92 8.14 63.58
C ARG A 406 -0.45 8.52 64.16
N GLY A 407 -1.53 8.19 63.46
CA GLY A 407 -2.90 8.60 63.78
C GLY A 407 -3.25 10.03 63.33
N TYR A 408 -2.30 10.77 62.76
CA TYR A 408 -2.49 12.14 62.28
C TYR A 408 -1.37 12.61 61.35
N LEU A 409 -1.64 13.63 60.54
CA LEU A 409 -0.66 14.34 59.69
C LEU A 409 -0.27 15.71 60.29
N THR A 410 0.92 16.21 59.94
CA THR A 410 1.47 17.52 60.36
C THR A 410 1.89 18.31 59.13
N LYS A 411 2.06 19.63 59.28
CA LYS A 411 2.44 20.50 58.14
C LYS A 411 3.79 20.10 57.57
N GLU A 412 4.70 19.63 58.42
CA GLU A 412 6.01 19.15 58.02
C GLU A 412 5.95 17.94 57.08
N ASP A 413 4.94 17.07 57.23
CA ASP A 413 4.80 15.88 56.38
C ASP A 413 4.36 16.24 54.96
N LEU A 414 3.74 17.41 54.74
CA LEU A 414 3.30 17.86 53.41
C LEU A 414 4.39 18.61 52.63
N ILE A 415 5.47 19.04 53.29
CA ILE A 415 6.55 19.84 52.68
C ILE A 415 7.20 19.13 51.47
N PRO A 416 7.45 17.81 51.47
CA PRO A 416 8.12 17.15 50.35
C PRO A 416 7.30 17.05 49.07
N TYR A 417 5.97 17.24 49.13
CA TYR A 417 5.05 16.88 48.04
C TYR A 417 4.55 18.08 47.22
N SER A 418 3.89 17.79 46.09
CA SER A 418 3.36 18.78 45.14
C SER A 418 2.25 19.64 45.75
N ASP A 419 1.98 20.81 45.15
CA ASP A 419 0.93 21.71 45.64
C ASP A 419 -0.48 21.09 45.55
N THR A 420 -0.71 20.19 44.58
CA THR A 420 -1.93 19.40 44.46
C THR A 420 -2.14 18.51 45.70
N ILE A 421 -1.10 17.74 46.06
CA ILE A 421 -1.14 16.86 47.24
C ILE A 421 -1.22 17.65 48.54
N ARG A 422 -0.49 18.76 48.65
CA ARG A 422 -0.56 19.65 49.82
C ARG A 422 -1.98 20.18 50.03
N ALA A 423 -2.66 20.59 48.96
CA ALA A 423 -4.03 21.07 49.05
C ALA A 423 -5.03 19.96 49.41
N GLU A 424 -4.85 18.75 48.88
CA GLU A 424 -5.69 17.59 49.15
C GLU A 424 -5.67 17.17 50.64
N PHE A 425 -4.48 17.15 51.28
CA PHE A 425 -4.29 16.66 52.65
C PHE A 425 -4.25 17.76 53.74
N LEU A 426 -4.44 19.03 53.39
CA LEU A 426 -4.32 20.16 54.32
C LEU A 426 -5.30 20.09 55.50
N ASP A 427 -6.52 19.63 55.25
CA ASP A 427 -7.56 19.49 56.27
C ASP A 427 -7.21 18.40 57.30
N GLN A 428 -6.57 17.31 56.87
CA GLN A 428 -6.14 16.22 57.75
C GLN A 428 -4.98 16.65 58.66
N VAL A 429 -4.04 17.44 58.13
CA VAL A 429 -2.97 18.05 58.91
C VAL A 429 -3.50 18.98 60.00
N THR A 430 -4.51 19.79 59.67
CA THR A 430 -5.09 20.75 60.61
C THR A 430 -5.73 20.02 61.80
N LYS A 431 -6.45 18.92 61.55
CA LYS A 431 -7.00 18.04 62.59
C LYS A 431 -5.92 17.34 63.42
N GLY A 432 -4.80 16.99 62.79
CA GLY A 432 -3.67 16.36 63.45
C GLY A 432 -2.91 17.24 64.43
N GLU A 433 -2.79 18.54 64.14
CA GLU A 433 -2.19 19.51 65.07
C GLU A 433 -2.97 19.62 66.39
N ASP A 434 -4.30 19.49 66.36
CA ASP A 434 -5.14 19.53 67.56
C ASP A 434 -5.04 18.25 68.40
N LEU A 435 -4.91 17.08 67.74
CA LEU A 435 -4.61 15.80 68.39
C LEU A 435 -3.25 15.82 69.09
N ARG A 436 -2.20 16.33 68.42
CA ARG A 436 -0.86 16.46 69.00
C ARG A 436 -0.85 17.36 70.24
N LYS A 437 -1.53 18.50 70.19
CA LYS A 437 -1.65 19.41 71.36
C LYS A 437 -2.41 18.76 72.51
N PHE A 438 -3.44 17.96 72.22
CA PHE A 438 -4.17 17.22 73.25
C PHE A 438 -3.28 16.20 73.96
N ASP A 439 -2.49 15.42 73.20
CA ASP A 439 -1.57 14.44 73.77
C ASP A 439 -0.50 15.12 74.64
N ASP A 440 0.12 16.20 74.18
CA ASP A 440 1.17 16.91 74.92
C ASP A 440 0.64 17.54 76.24
N ASP A 441 -0.59 18.11 76.25
CA ASP A 441 -1.13 18.85 77.40
C ASP A 441 -1.99 18.01 78.37
N TYR A 442 -2.49 16.84 77.92
CA TYR A 442 -3.47 16.05 78.67
C TYR A 442 -3.09 14.58 78.90
N ALA A 443 -2.03 14.04 78.26
CA ALA A 443 -1.61 12.66 78.51
C ALA A 443 -1.36 12.37 80.00
N GLU A 444 -0.62 13.24 80.71
CA GLU A 444 -0.36 13.07 82.14
C GLU A 444 -1.65 13.19 82.99
N LYS A 445 -2.61 14.02 82.55
CA LYS A 445 -3.90 14.20 83.24
C LYS A 445 -4.80 12.98 83.04
N ILE A 446 -4.79 12.40 81.85
CA ILE A 446 -5.51 11.17 81.51
C ILE A 446 -4.93 9.98 82.27
N GLU A 447 -3.61 9.83 82.31
CA GLU A 447 -2.98 8.75 83.08
C GLU A 447 -3.35 8.85 84.57
N LYS A 448 -3.27 10.05 85.17
CA LYS A 448 -3.74 10.28 86.54
C LYS A 448 -5.23 9.99 86.72
N LEU A 449 -6.05 10.33 85.74
CA LEU A 449 -7.49 10.03 85.76
C LEU A 449 -7.72 8.52 85.79
N ILE A 450 -7.04 7.75 84.92
CA ILE A 450 -7.12 6.29 84.85
C ILE A 450 -6.66 5.66 86.17
N ASP A 451 -5.50 6.06 86.69
CA ASP A 451 -4.97 5.53 87.94
C ASP A 451 -5.91 5.81 89.13
N THR A 452 -6.47 7.03 89.20
CA THR A 452 -7.44 7.41 90.23
C THR A 452 -8.72 6.58 90.10
N ALA A 453 -9.23 6.45 88.89
CA ALA A 453 -10.40 5.66 88.55
C ALA A 453 -10.25 4.18 88.92
N ILE A 454 -9.11 3.57 88.60
CA ILE A 454 -8.83 2.18 88.96
C ILE A 454 -8.82 2.03 90.49
N THR A 455 -8.18 2.98 91.19
CA THR A 455 -8.15 3.00 92.67
C THR A 455 -9.57 3.08 93.27
N GLU A 456 -10.42 3.98 92.76
CA GLU A 456 -11.82 4.13 93.19
C GLU A 456 -12.68 2.89 92.86
N SER A 457 -12.40 2.24 91.73
CA SER A 457 -13.12 1.05 91.28
C SER A 457 -12.79 -0.22 92.08
N GLN A 458 -11.59 -0.33 92.66
CA GLN A 458 -11.22 -1.54 93.42
C GLN A 458 -11.64 -1.48 94.89
N GLY A 459 -11.84 -0.28 95.44
CA GLY A 459 -12.46 -0.07 96.74
C GLY A 459 -11.92 -0.95 97.89
N LEU A 460 -10.62 -1.30 97.95
CA LEU A 460 -10.08 -2.07 99.08
C LEU A 460 -8.55 -1.93 99.26
N THR A 461 -8.20 -1.75 100.53
CA THR A 461 -6.90 -1.52 101.17
C THR A 461 -5.96 -2.75 101.25
N TRP A 462 -6.05 -3.80 100.41
CA TRP A 462 -5.24 -5.02 100.67
C TRP A 462 -4.89 -5.96 99.50
N TYR A 463 -4.79 -5.51 98.24
CA TYR A 463 -4.17 -6.34 97.18
C TYR A 463 -3.13 -5.56 96.37
N LYS A 464 -2.06 -6.24 95.96
CA LYS A 464 -0.83 -5.65 95.38
C LYS A 464 -1.13 -4.84 94.11
N LYS A 465 -0.70 -3.57 94.09
CA LYS A 465 -0.49 -2.80 92.85
C LYS A 465 0.28 -3.65 91.84
N GLY A 466 -0.15 -3.68 90.59
CA GLY A 466 0.50 -4.36 89.47
C GLY A 466 0.02 -5.79 89.17
N GLY A 467 -1.19 -6.18 89.60
CA GLY A 467 -1.80 -7.45 89.19
C GLY A 467 -2.46 -7.37 87.81
N ASP A 468 -2.62 -8.50 87.13
CA ASP A 468 -3.18 -8.60 85.76
C ASP A 468 -4.54 -7.88 85.61
N LEU A 469 -5.35 -7.83 86.67
CA LEU A 469 -6.64 -7.13 86.66
C LEU A 469 -6.50 -5.60 86.58
N GLU A 470 -5.51 -5.01 87.26
CA GLU A 470 -5.25 -3.57 87.20
C GLU A 470 -4.72 -3.17 85.81
N LEU A 471 -3.83 -4.01 85.25
CA LEU A 471 -3.30 -3.80 83.90
C LEU A 471 -4.38 -3.93 82.83
N GLU A 472 -5.26 -4.95 82.93
CA GLU A 472 -6.36 -5.12 81.98
C GLU A 472 -7.38 -3.99 82.08
N MET A 473 -7.69 -3.52 83.30
CA MET A 473 -8.53 -2.33 83.48
C MET A 473 -7.88 -1.09 82.86
N LYS A 474 -6.56 -0.89 83.05
CA LYS A 474 -5.82 0.22 82.44
C LYS A 474 -5.87 0.13 80.91
N ASP A 475 -5.60 -1.04 80.34
CA ASP A 475 -5.60 -1.24 78.88
C ASP A 475 -7.00 -1.00 78.26
N ILE A 476 -8.09 -1.46 78.91
CA ILE A 476 -9.48 -1.21 78.47
C ILE A 476 -9.82 0.29 78.56
N MET A 477 -9.44 0.95 79.65
CA MET A 477 -9.70 2.37 79.85
C MET A 477 -8.90 3.24 78.87
N GLU A 478 -7.63 2.92 78.63
CA GLU A 478 -6.80 3.60 77.62
C GLU A 478 -7.41 3.47 76.23
N ALA A 479 -7.90 2.27 75.86
CA ALA A 479 -8.55 2.05 74.58
C ALA A 479 -9.87 2.85 74.43
N ASP A 480 -10.71 2.86 75.46
CA ASP A 480 -11.99 3.61 75.45
C ASP A 480 -11.74 5.12 75.37
N ILE A 481 -10.78 5.63 76.14
CA ILE A 481 -10.38 7.04 76.14
C ILE A 481 -9.77 7.43 74.80
N ALA A 482 -8.91 6.59 74.20
CA ALA A 482 -8.32 6.87 72.90
C ALA A 482 -9.37 6.97 71.79
N SER A 483 -10.39 6.09 71.82
CA SER A 483 -11.52 6.15 70.88
C SER A 483 -12.30 7.46 71.06
N MET A 484 -12.67 7.79 72.31
CA MET A 484 -13.41 9.01 72.62
C MET A 484 -12.64 10.28 72.28
N THR A 485 -11.33 10.30 72.50
CA THR A 485 -10.48 11.46 72.24
C THR A 485 -10.55 11.84 70.77
N ARG A 486 -10.44 10.86 69.87
CA ARG A 486 -10.55 11.10 68.42
C ARG A 486 -11.92 11.66 68.06
N ASP A 487 -13.00 11.06 68.55
CA ASP A 487 -14.36 11.51 68.23
C ASP A 487 -14.65 12.90 68.79
N LEU A 488 -14.25 13.17 70.02
CA LEU A 488 -14.54 14.43 70.70
C LEU A 488 -13.73 15.60 70.15
N LEU A 489 -12.47 15.39 69.76
CA LEU A 489 -11.65 16.44 69.16
C LEU A 489 -12.15 16.88 67.77
N THR A 490 -13.03 16.11 67.11
CA THR A 490 -13.71 16.59 65.90
C THR A 490 -14.78 17.64 66.16
N GLN A 491 -15.29 17.73 67.39
CA GLN A 491 -16.46 18.53 67.74
C GLN A 491 -16.20 19.54 68.86
N TYR A 492 -15.16 19.32 69.66
CA TYR A 492 -14.89 20.05 70.90
C TYR A 492 -13.42 20.45 70.98
N THR A 493 -13.15 21.54 71.70
CA THR A 493 -11.77 21.93 72.03
C THR A 493 -11.09 20.87 72.91
N PRO A 494 -9.74 20.79 72.93
CA PRO A 494 -9.00 19.87 73.80
C PRO A 494 -9.48 19.84 75.26
N GLU A 495 -9.76 21.01 75.84
CA GLU A 495 -10.24 21.12 77.22
C GLU A 495 -11.64 20.53 77.42
N GLN A 496 -12.56 20.80 76.48
CA GLN A 496 -13.92 20.27 76.50
C GLN A 496 -13.93 18.75 76.26
N ALA A 497 -13.11 18.26 75.34
CA ALA A 497 -12.95 16.83 75.07
C ALA A 497 -12.44 16.09 76.32
N TYR A 498 -11.42 16.63 77.00
CA TYR A 498 -10.93 16.06 78.26
C TYR A 498 -12.01 16.01 79.35
N GLN A 499 -12.85 17.05 79.45
CA GLN A 499 -13.93 17.07 80.44
C GLN A 499 -15.00 15.99 80.16
N GLN A 500 -15.36 15.79 78.88
CA GLN A 500 -16.27 14.71 78.47
C GLN A 500 -15.68 13.31 78.74
N ILE A 501 -14.40 13.12 78.45
CA ILE A 501 -13.67 11.88 78.77
C ILE A 501 -13.72 11.60 80.27
N LYS A 502 -13.43 12.62 81.09
CA LYS A 502 -13.45 12.52 82.55
C LYS A 502 -14.83 12.14 83.08
N ASP A 503 -15.89 12.75 82.54
CA ASP A 503 -17.25 12.48 82.96
C ASP A 503 -17.71 11.07 82.55
N HIS A 504 -17.30 10.60 81.35
CA HIS A 504 -17.56 9.24 80.88
C HIS A 504 -16.84 8.17 81.70
N VAL A 505 -15.54 8.38 81.97
CA VAL A 505 -14.75 7.46 82.82
C VAL A 505 -15.40 7.34 84.20
N ARG A 506 -15.81 8.46 84.80
CA ARG A 506 -16.51 8.47 86.10
C ARG A 506 -17.87 7.77 86.03
N ALA A 507 -18.63 7.98 84.97
CA ALA A 507 -19.92 7.32 84.78
C ALA A 507 -19.76 5.80 84.75
N LYS A 508 -18.83 5.28 83.94
CA LYS A 508 -18.58 3.84 83.82
C LYS A 508 -18.08 3.17 85.11
N ILE A 509 -17.43 3.93 86.01
CA ILE A 509 -16.98 3.41 87.31
C ILE A 509 -18.12 3.38 88.33
N ASN A 510 -19.10 4.29 88.22
CA ASN A 510 -20.15 4.51 89.21
C ASN A 510 -21.58 4.20 88.71
N THR A 511 -21.74 3.46 87.62
CA THR A 511 -23.06 3.14 87.05
C THR A 511 -23.82 2.15 87.96
N ASP A 512 -24.92 2.57 88.59
CA ASP A 512 -25.93 1.72 89.27
C ASP A 512 -25.35 0.53 90.09
N GLY A 513 -24.27 0.78 90.84
CA GLY A 513 -23.60 -0.23 91.68
C GLY A 513 -22.79 -1.29 90.93
N LYS A 514 -22.69 -1.21 89.59
CA LYS A 514 -21.85 -2.06 88.74
C LYS A 514 -20.68 -1.25 88.22
N LYS A 515 -19.47 -1.63 88.63
CA LYS A 515 -18.23 -1.03 88.16
C LYS A 515 -17.89 -1.61 86.78
N LEU A 516 -18.34 -0.97 85.70
CA LEU A 516 -18.34 -1.56 84.35
C LEU A 516 -16.94 -1.96 83.89
N TYR A 517 -15.94 -1.09 84.02
CA TYR A 517 -14.55 -1.42 83.67
C TYR A 517 -13.98 -2.60 84.49
N LEU A 518 -14.37 -2.72 85.76
CA LEU A 518 -13.95 -3.82 86.62
C LEU A 518 -14.59 -5.14 86.17
N GLU A 519 -15.86 -5.13 85.79
CA GLU A 519 -16.56 -6.32 85.29
C GLU A 519 -16.07 -6.72 83.89
N GLU A 520 -15.76 -5.75 83.02
CA GLU A 520 -15.15 -5.99 81.71
C GLU A 520 -13.76 -6.60 81.84
N ALA A 521 -12.90 -6.05 82.71
CA ALA A 521 -11.57 -6.62 82.95
C ALA A 521 -11.63 -8.02 83.59
N LYS A 522 -12.54 -8.25 84.55
CA LYS A 522 -12.78 -9.60 85.09
C LYS A 522 -13.26 -10.57 84.00
N ARG A 523 -14.14 -10.11 83.10
CA ARG A 523 -14.62 -10.92 81.98
C ARG A 523 -13.48 -11.25 81.03
N ALA A 524 -12.68 -10.27 80.64
CA ALA A 524 -11.50 -10.44 79.78
C ALA A 524 -10.53 -11.48 80.37
N LEU A 525 -10.21 -11.38 81.66
CA LEU A 525 -9.38 -12.36 82.38
C LEU A 525 -10.02 -13.75 82.46
N ASN A 526 -11.33 -13.85 82.68
CA ASN A 526 -12.03 -15.14 82.77
C ASN A 526 -12.21 -15.82 81.41
N THR A 527 -12.25 -15.07 80.31
CA THR A 527 -12.34 -15.63 78.95
C THR A 527 -10.98 -16.03 78.36
N THR A 528 -9.86 -15.70 79.00
CA THR A 528 -8.50 -15.88 78.45
C THR A 528 -7.55 -16.69 79.33
N PHE A 529 -8.06 -17.70 80.06
CA PHE A 529 -7.18 -18.75 80.60
C PHE A 529 -6.92 -19.85 79.56
N ASP A 530 -6.13 -19.51 78.54
CA ASP A 530 -5.25 -20.49 77.92
C ASP A 530 -3.80 -20.00 78.08
N LYS A 531 -2.99 -20.83 78.73
CA LYS A 531 -1.66 -20.47 79.24
C LYS A 531 -0.67 -20.36 78.09
N GLY A 532 -0.53 -19.19 77.47
CA GLY A 532 0.53 -18.99 76.47
C GLY A 532 0.66 -17.63 75.80
N THR A 533 -0.35 -16.76 75.82
CA THR A 533 -0.29 -15.49 75.08
C THR A 533 0.23 -14.35 75.94
N THR A 534 1.34 -13.74 75.50
CA THR A 534 1.96 -12.57 76.14
C THR A 534 1.08 -11.33 76.00
N ARG A 535 1.24 -10.35 76.90
CA ARG A 535 0.49 -9.09 76.90
C ARG A 535 0.64 -8.31 75.57
N GLU A 536 1.83 -8.35 74.98
CA GLU A 536 2.11 -7.75 73.67
C GLU A 536 1.26 -8.38 72.55
N PHE A 537 1.11 -9.71 72.56
CA PHE A 537 0.27 -10.41 71.60
C PHE A 537 -1.21 -9.98 71.68
N ARG A 538 -1.73 -9.70 72.88
CA ARG A 538 -3.12 -9.22 73.03
C ARG A 538 -3.30 -7.78 72.54
N LYS A 539 -2.31 -6.91 72.80
CA LYS A 539 -2.31 -5.52 72.31
C LYS A 539 -2.25 -5.50 70.77
N ASP A 540 -1.45 -6.37 70.18
CA ASP A 540 -1.33 -6.48 68.73
C ASP A 540 -2.56 -7.15 68.11
N LEU A 541 -3.14 -8.16 68.77
CA LEU A 541 -4.40 -8.79 68.35
C LEU A 541 -5.58 -7.81 68.39
N ALA A 542 -5.69 -6.98 69.43
CA ALA A 542 -6.74 -5.96 69.53
C ALA A 542 -6.58 -4.86 68.47
N LYS A 543 -5.34 -4.43 68.18
CA LYS A 543 -5.05 -3.54 67.05
C LYS A 543 -5.42 -4.17 65.71
N ALA A 544 -5.08 -5.44 65.51
CA ALA A 544 -5.42 -6.18 64.29
C ALA A 544 -6.93 -6.40 64.12
N MET A 545 -7.65 -6.73 65.20
CA MET A 545 -9.10 -6.90 65.17
C MET A 545 -9.84 -5.57 64.88
N ASN A 546 -9.36 -4.45 65.43
CA ASN A 546 -9.89 -3.13 65.09
C ASN A 546 -9.58 -2.71 63.65
N ALA A 547 -8.41 -3.09 63.11
CA ALA A 547 -8.08 -2.89 61.70
C ALA A 547 -8.97 -3.72 60.76
N LEU A 548 -9.26 -4.98 61.13
CA LEU A 548 -10.13 -5.90 60.39
C LEU A 548 -11.61 -5.47 60.39
N ALA A 549 -12.09 -4.86 61.49
CA ALA A 549 -13.46 -4.36 61.57
C ALA A 549 -13.72 -3.14 60.67
N TYR A 550 -12.68 -2.35 60.36
CA TYR A 550 -12.79 -1.15 59.52
C TYR A 550 -12.56 -1.41 58.03
N ASN A 551 -11.85 -2.49 57.67
CA ASN A 551 -11.73 -2.92 56.28
C ASN A 551 -11.64 -4.46 56.16
N PRO A 552 -12.76 -5.15 55.88
CA PRO A 552 -12.79 -6.60 55.73
C PRO A 552 -11.87 -7.13 54.61
N SER A 553 -11.44 -6.28 53.68
CA SER A 553 -10.53 -6.65 52.58
C SER A 553 -9.05 -6.74 52.99
N GLN A 554 -8.70 -6.51 54.26
CA GLN A 554 -7.35 -6.79 54.78
C GLN A 554 -6.97 -8.29 54.79
N TYR A 555 -7.89 -9.18 54.43
CA TYR A 555 -7.60 -10.60 54.19
C TYR A 555 -6.40 -10.80 53.22
N ASP A 556 -6.14 -9.84 52.33
CA ASP A 556 -5.09 -9.94 51.31
C ASP A 556 -3.68 -9.54 51.78
N LYS A 557 -3.48 -9.04 53.01
CA LYS A 557 -2.16 -8.56 53.49
C LYS A 557 -1.58 -9.30 54.71
N LEU A 558 -2.30 -10.27 55.28
CA LEU A 558 -1.83 -11.06 56.42
C LEU A 558 -1.43 -12.49 55.98
N VAL A 559 -0.49 -12.60 55.03
CA VAL A 559 0.27 -13.85 54.90
C VAL A 559 1.36 -13.80 55.96
N VAL A 560 1.13 -14.51 57.08
CA VAL A 560 2.03 -14.57 58.24
C VAL A 560 3.46 -14.89 57.78
N VAL A 561 4.36 -13.94 57.95
CA VAL A 561 5.80 -14.14 57.80
C VAL A 561 6.32 -14.57 59.16
N ASP A 562 6.26 -15.88 59.45
CA ASP A 562 7.23 -16.38 60.39
C ASP A 562 8.59 -16.50 59.67
N LYS A 563 9.65 -16.35 60.44
CA LYS A 563 11.01 -16.31 59.92
C LYS A 563 11.41 -17.62 59.25
N GLU A 564 10.88 -18.75 59.73
CA GLU A 564 11.21 -20.07 59.24
C GLU A 564 10.76 -20.29 57.79
N HIS A 565 9.55 -19.84 57.44
CA HIS A 565 9.05 -19.98 56.08
C HIS A 565 9.63 -18.94 55.13
N LEU A 566 9.88 -17.70 55.59
CA LEU A 566 10.61 -16.71 54.77
C LEU A 566 12.01 -17.21 54.40
N ASP A 567 12.73 -17.82 55.35
CA ASP A 567 14.04 -18.43 55.09
C ASP A 567 13.94 -19.56 54.05
N GLN A 568 12.82 -20.31 54.01
CA GLN A 568 12.57 -21.32 52.97
C GLN A 568 12.29 -20.70 51.60
N ALA A 569 11.54 -19.59 51.52
CA ALA A 569 11.30 -18.86 50.28
C ALA A 569 12.59 -18.20 49.74
N GLU A 570 13.41 -17.63 50.61
CA GLU A 570 14.71 -17.06 50.24
C GLU A 570 15.65 -18.14 49.71
N LYS A 571 15.74 -19.27 50.42
CA LYS A 571 16.54 -20.40 49.98
C LYS A 571 16.04 -20.94 48.63
N TYR A 572 14.73 -21.04 48.44
CA TYR A 572 14.16 -21.45 47.16
C TYR A 572 14.52 -20.46 46.05
N ARG A 573 14.35 -19.14 46.26
CA ARG A 573 14.77 -18.09 45.31
C ARG A 573 16.23 -18.22 44.90
N ASP A 574 17.11 -18.47 45.87
CA ASP A 574 18.55 -18.44 45.63
C ASP A 574 19.12 -19.75 45.08
N THR A 575 18.41 -20.87 45.24
CA THR A 575 18.97 -22.21 44.97
C THR A 575 18.12 -23.13 44.08
N ALA A 576 16.85 -22.81 43.86
CA ALA A 576 15.96 -23.64 43.05
C ALA A 576 16.34 -23.58 41.56
N GLN A 577 16.28 -24.73 40.89
CA GLN A 577 16.39 -24.85 39.45
C GLN A 577 15.01 -24.85 38.80
N GLU A 578 14.96 -24.59 37.50
CA GLU A 578 13.71 -24.57 36.73
C GLU A 578 13.02 -25.94 36.82
N GLY A 579 11.82 -25.98 37.43
CA GLY A 579 11.05 -27.20 37.68
C GLY A 579 11.08 -27.73 39.12
N ASP A 580 11.87 -27.14 40.02
CA ASP A 580 11.84 -27.51 41.44
C ASP A 580 10.50 -27.12 42.08
N PRO A 581 9.90 -27.97 42.94
CA PRO A 581 8.61 -27.68 43.56
C PRO A 581 8.74 -26.59 44.64
N VAL A 582 7.80 -25.64 44.64
CA VAL A 582 7.67 -24.60 45.68
C VAL A 582 7.59 -25.26 47.07
N PRO A 583 8.21 -24.68 48.13
CA PRO A 583 8.16 -25.24 49.47
C PRO A 583 6.73 -25.59 49.89
N GLN A 584 6.56 -26.80 50.43
CA GLN A 584 5.25 -27.43 50.58
C GLN A 584 4.27 -26.61 51.41
N ILE A 585 4.76 -25.80 52.36
CA ILE A 585 3.94 -24.91 53.17
C ILE A 585 3.09 -23.96 52.32
N TYR A 586 3.65 -23.41 51.24
CA TYR A 586 2.94 -22.49 50.35
C TYR A 586 1.84 -23.19 49.57
N SER A 587 2.10 -24.42 49.16
CA SER A 587 1.10 -25.29 48.54
C SER A 587 0.00 -25.72 49.51
N MET A 588 0.28 -25.80 50.82
CA MET A 588 -0.74 -26.05 51.83
C MET A 588 -1.60 -24.82 52.07
N ILE A 589 -0.99 -23.63 52.13
CA ILE A 589 -1.74 -22.37 52.28
C ILE A 589 -2.62 -22.13 51.06
N ALA A 590 -2.08 -22.31 49.84
CA ALA A 590 -2.83 -22.14 48.58
C ALA A 590 -4.11 -22.99 48.50
N LYS A 591 -4.14 -24.17 49.13
CA LYS A 591 -5.35 -25.02 49.14
C LYS A 591 -6.54 -24.37 49.82
N GLU A 592 -6.30 -23.49 50.78
CA GLU A 592 -7.35 -22.77 51.49
C GLU A 592 -7.81 -21.50 50.73
N PHE A 593 -7.09 -21.11 49.67
CA PHE A 593 -7.35 -19.92 48.85
C PHE A 593 -7.51 -20.29 47.37
N PRO A 594 -8.75 -20.53 46.89
CA PRO A 594 -9.01 -21.10 45.56
C PRO A 594 -8.47 -20.30 44.36
N THR A 595 -8.13 -19.03 44.58
CA THR A 595 -7.69 -18.07 43.55
C THR A 595 -6.19 -17.77 43.62
N LEU A 596 -5.46 -18.31 44.59
CA LEU A 596 -4.03 -18.05 44.80
C LEU A 596 -3.24 -19.34 44.64
N GLU A 597 -2.12 -19.27 43.92
CA GLU A 597 -1.21 -20.40 43.80
C GLU A 597 -0.09 -20.33 44.85
N ALA A 598 0.56 -21.47 45.10
CA ALA A 598 1.67 -21.55 46.04
C ALA A 598 2.77 -20.52 45.71
N PHE A 599 2.98 -20.29 44.42
CA PHE A 599 3.98 -19.35 43.93
C PHE A 599 3.58 -17.89 44.18
N ASP A 600 2.30 -17.55 44.04
CA ASP A 600 1.78 -16.20 44.33
C ASP A 600 1.92 -15.85 45.81
N ILE A 601 1.66 -16.84 46.68
CA ILE A 601 1.78 -16.69 48.13
C ILE A 601 3.25 -16.52 48.52
N MET A 602 4.15 -17.34 47.98
CA MET A 602 5.59 -17.24 48.22
C MET A 602 6.16 -15.89 47.71
N ASN A 603 5.80 -15.48 46.50
CA ASN A 603 6.23 -14.20 45.93
C ASN A 603 5.61 -13.01 46.66
N GLY A 604 4.38 -13.14 47.14
CA GLY A 604 3.74 -12.18 48.03
C GLY A 604 4.55 -12.01 49.31
N GLN A 605 5.02 -13.10 49.91
CA GLN A 605 5.90 -13.05 51.10
C GLN A 605 7.27 -12.43 50.81
N LEU A 606 7.93 -12.81 49.72
CA LEU A 606 9.21 -12.20 49.32
C LEU A 606 9.06 -10.69 49.10
N LYS A 607 8.02 -10.27 48.36
CA LYS A 607 7.72 -8.85 48.13
C LYS A 607 7.41 -8.12 49.44
N ALA A 608 6.63 -8.72 50.34
CA ALA A 608 6.32 -8.14 51.64
C ALA A 608 7.56 -7.98 52.54
N ALA A 609 8.55 -8.86 52.37
CA ALA A 609 9.85 -8.76 53.04
C ALA A 609 10.85 -7.80 52.33
N GLY A 610 10.44 -7.12 51.25
CA GLY A 610 11.31 -6.24 50.46
C GLY A 610 12.32 -6.98 49.58
N LEU A 611 12.06 -8.25 49.28
CA LEU A 611 12.93 -9.12 48.50
C LEU A 611 12.38 -9.32 47.09
N LYS A 612 13.28 -9.54 46.13
CA LYS A 612 12.91 -9.76 44.73
C LYS A 612 12.10 -11.07 44.59
N PRO A 613 10.95 -11.05 43.89
CA PRO A 613 10.20 -12.26 43.61
C PRO A 613 10.99 -13.21 42.69
N VAL A 614 10.61 -14.48 42.70
CA VAL A 614 11.09 -15.50 41.76
C VAL A 614 10.21 -15.46 40.51
N ASP A 615 10.78 -15.64 39.33
CA ASP A 615 10.00 -15.77 38.10
C ASP A 615 9.33 -17.14 38.05
N LYS A 616 8.03 -17.16 37.70
CA LYS A 616 7.24 -18.40 37.66
C LYS A 616 7.82 -19.33 36.58
N PRO A 617 8.07 -20.62 36.85
CA PRO A 617 8.59 -21.55 35.84
C PRO A 617 7.71 -21.59 34.59
N GLN A 618 8.32 -21.78 33.42
CA GLN A 618 7.61 -21.71 32.12
C GLN A 618 6.39 -22.64 32.07
N ILE A 619 6.48 -23.83 32.66
CA ILE A 619 5.38 -24.82 32.68
C ILE A 619 4.14 -24.32 33.43
N GLU A 620 4.31 -23.53 34.50
CA GLU A 620 3.20 -22.97 35.27
C GLU A 620 2.59 -21.75 34.55
N GLN A 621 3.41 -20.98 33.84
CA GLN A 621 2.91 -19.91 32.95
C GLN A 621 2.09 -20.46 31.78
N ASP A 622 2.43 -21.65 31.29
CA ASP A 622 1.71 -22.33 30.22
C ASP A 622 0.40 -22.96 30.73
N ILE A 623 0.36 -23.40 31.99
CA ILE A 623 -0.87 -23.87 32.67
C ILE A 623 -1.87 -22.72 32.87
N ASP A 624 -1.41 -21.52 33.20
CA ASP A 624 -2.27 -20.32 33.34
C ASP A 624 -2.94 -19.91 32.02
N LYS A 625 -2.33 -20.26 30.89
CA LYS A 625 -2.87 -20.01 29.55
C LYS A 625 -3.82 -21.11 29.08
N ALA A 626 -4.01 -22.18 29.85
CA ALA A 626 -4.89 -23.27 29.49
C ALA A 626 -6.38 -22.89 29.66
N PRO A 627 -7.31 -23.47 28.89
CA PRO A 627 -8.75 -23.21 29.04
C PRO A 627 -9.29 -23.63 30.43
N ASP A 628 -10.30 -22.92 30.95
CA ASP A 628 -10.86 -23.06 32.31
C ASP A 628 -11.20 -24.50 32.75
N ASN A 629 -11.63 -25.34 31.82
CA ASN A 629 -11.95 -26.75 32.07
C ASN A 629 -10.71 -27.62 32.27
N LEU A 630 -9.60 -27.30 31.60
CA LEU A 630 -8.29 -27.93 31.79
C LEU A 630 -7.65 -27.44 33.09
N LEU A 631 -7.72 -26.12 33.36
CA LEU A 631 -7.21 -25.48 34.59
C LEU A 631 -7.71 -26.17 35.86
N ARG A 632 -9.01 -26.45 35.95
CA ARG A 632 -9.60 -27.17 37.11
C ARG A 632 -9.05 -28.58 37.28
N THR A 633 -8.73 -29.25 36.18
CA THR A 633 -8.23 -30.63 36.19
C THR A 633 -6.73 -30.67 36.51
N LEU A 634 -5.95 -29.77 35.91
CA LEU A 634 -4.51 -29.60 36.12
C LEU A 634 -4.19 -29.23 37.59
N ARG A 635 -4.99 -28.34 38.18
CA ARG A 635 -4.80 -27.86 39.56
C ARG A 635 -5.20 -28.86 40.66
N CYS A 636 -5.87 -29.98 40.32
CA CYS A 636 -6.31 -30.98 41.31
C CYS A 636 -5.36 -32.17 41.51
N GLN A 637 -4.30 -32.36 40.69
CA GLN A 637 -3.36 -33.48 40.85
C GLN A 637 -1.88 -33.06 40.77
N PRO A 638 -1.29 -32.55 41.87
CA PRO A 638 0.08 -32.04 41.90
C PRO A 638 1.07 -33.18 42.18
N THR A 639 1.10 -34.19 41.31
CA THR A 639 2.12 -35.24 41.37
C THR A 639 2.89 -35.26 40.06
N GLN A 640 4.20 -35.57 40.10
CA GLN A 640 5.03 -35.68 38.89
C GLN A 640 4.41 -36.60 37.83
N THR A 641 3.69 -37.65 38.26
CA THR A 641 2.98 -38.59 37.38
C THR A 641 1.74 -37.97 36.71
N GLY A 642 1.08 -37.00 37.37
CA GLY A 642 -0.05 -36.23 36.84
C GLY A 642 0.40 -35.20 35.79
N LEU A 643 1.50 -34.49 36.06
CA LEU A 643 2.13 -33.55 35.12
C LEU A 643 2.64 -34.25 33.85
N ALA A 644 3.32 -35.40 33.98
CA ALA A 644 3.81 -36.17 32.83
C ALA A 644 2.69 -36.70 31.93
N ARG A 645 1.57 -37.18 32.51
CA ARG A 645 0.38 -37.59 31.74
C ARG A 645 -0.30 -36.41 31.04
N CYS A 646 -0.26 -35.21 31.62
CA CYS A 646 -0.84 -34.01 31.02
C CYS A 646 0.02 -33.42 29.90
N TYR A 647 1.35 -33.49 30.00
CA TYR A 647 2.25 -33.10 28.92
C TYR A 647 2.01 -33.94 27.65
N VAL A 648 1.79 -35.25 27.81
CA VAL A 648 1.42 -36.16 26.73
C VAL A 648 0.06 -35.79 26.11
N GLU A 649 -0.92 -35.36 26.91
CA GLU A 649 -2.25 -34.99 26.42
C GLU A 649 -2.29 -33.60 25.73
N VAL A 650 -1.46 -32.66 26.18
CA VAL A 650 -1.24 -31.35 25.51
C VAL A 650 -0.52 -31.54 24.18
N GLN A 651 0.48 -32.44 24.12
CA GLN A 651 1.13 -32.82 22.86
C GLN A 651 0.16 -33.57 21.92
N ARG A 652 -0.75 -34.39 22.45
CA ARG A 652 -1.83 -35.03 21.69
C ARG A 652 -2.79 -34.02 21.05
N LEU A 653 -3.08 -32.91 21.74
CA LEU A 653 -3.95 -31.84 21.24
C LEU A 653 -3.24 -30.86 20.29
N LYS A 654 -1.90 -30.81 20.34
CA LYS A 654 -1.05 -30.07 19.40
C LYS A 654 -0.67 -30.89 18.15
N GLY A 655 -1.07 -32.16 18.07
CA GLY A 655 -0.67 -33.09 17.02
C GLY A 655 -1.42 -32.92 15.70
N GLU A 656 -1.07 -31.89 14.95
CA GLU A 656 -0.90 -31.97 13.49
C GLU A 656 0.36 -31.17 13.15
N ASP A 657 1.44 -31.85 12.74
CA ASP A 657 2.53 -31.18 12.03
C ASP A 657 2.17 -31.07 10.54
N GLU A 658 2.81 -30.14 9.84
CA GLU A 658 2.51 -29.78 8.44
C GLU A 658 2.77 -30.93 7.43
N ASP A 659 3.31 -32.08 7.86
CA ASP A 659 3.67 -33.22 7.00
C ASP A 659 2.87 -34.51 7.26
N GLY A 660 1.90 -34.50 8.19
CA GLY A 660 0.84 -35.53 8.26
C GLY A 660 1.28 -36.93 8.68
N TYR A 661 2.33 -37.07 9.49
CA TYR A 661 2.70 -38.37 10.08
C TYR A 661 1.95 -38.67 11.38
N GLN A 662 1.08 -39.68 11.36
CA GLN A 662 0.52 -40.27 12.58
C GLN A 662 1.60 -41.11 13.29
N MET A 663 2.06 -40.67 14.46
CA MET A 663 2.86 -41.51 15.35
C MET A 663 2.03 -42.71 15.85
N ASP A 664 2.55 -43.92 15.67
CA ASP A 664 1.95 -45.15 16.20
C ASP A 664 2.33 -45.33 17.68
N TRP A 665 1.39 -44.99 18.55
CA TRP A 665 1.51 -45.07 20.00
C TRP A 665 1.32 -46.49 20.57
N SER A 666 1.27 -47.52 19.73
CA SER A 666 1.30 -48.91 20.20
C SER A 666 2.69 -49.40 20.60
N ASN A 667 3.75 -48.60 20.37
CA ASN A 667 5.12 -48.91 20.79
C ASN A 667 5.32 -48.64 22.30
N PRO A 668 5.58 -49.67 23.14
CA PRO A 668 5.72 -49.53 24.59
C PRO A 668 6.96 -48.74 25.04
N GLU A 669 7.93 -48.50 24.16
CA GLU A 669 9.18 -47.80 24.51
C GLU A 669 8.95 -46.33 24.91
N PHE A 670 7.86 -45.69 24.44
CA PHE A 670 7.53 -44.30 24.78
C PHE A 670 6.85 -44.10 26.14
N LEU A 671 6.53 -45.18 26.87
CA LEU A 671 5.82 -45.13 28.16
C LEU A 671 6.72 -45.42 29.37
N THR A 672 8.03 -45.53 29.18
CA THR A 672 8.98 -45.76 30.29
C THR A 672 9.76 -44.49 30.60
N PRO A 673 9.57 -43.86 31.78
CA PRO A 673 10.38 -42.72 32.18
C PRO A 673 11.74 -43.24 32.66
N GLY A 674 12.79 -43.02 31.87
CA GLY A 674 14.15 -43.35 32.28
C GLY A 674 15.22 -43.03 31.25
N LEU A 675 16.13 -42.14 31.69
CA LEU A 675 17.53 -41.96 31.29
C LEU A 675 17.86 -41.02 30.10
N GLU A 676 18.49 -39.92 30.52
CA GLU A 676 19.56 -39.16 29.88
C GLU A 676 19.29 -38.52 28.51
N TYR A 677 19.09 -37.20 28.54
CA TYR A 677 19.77 -36.24 27.65
C TYR A 677 20.22 -35.01 28.44
#